data_AF-A0AAF5CSC6-F1
#
_entry.id   AF-A0AAF5CSC6-F1
#
_cell.length_a   1.000
_cell.length_b   1.000
_cell.length_c   1.000
_cell.angle_alpha   90.00
_cell.angle_beta   90.00
_cell.angle_gamma   90.00
#
_symmetry.space_group_name_H-M   'P 1'
#
loop_
_entity.id
_entity.type
_entity.pdbx_description
1 polymer ?
#
loop_
_entity_poly.entity_id
_entity_poly.type
_entity_poly.pdbx_seq_one_letter_code
_entity_poly.pdbx_strand_id
1 'polypeptide(L)'
;MNDCINQTSVESFESRKQRITNEFYQKVKQAIEESNDNIYINNRIKKIIAIETVRNNDEIMNIILRNIPNFKDRLHFQLACKHFYSLCNNGRSYLPQFEYERYTKEVVYVQNYNNEFITFIDGTVIFCIPIINDEILLMLNKSKNKIKTTLSIANTLIISRLPNTYFDIFNGIETFINIKVLSLTIEYLNTETIKFFKIFSNLKLHTLYLTILNGDRDLNFDLLISNNDLKISRTIRNMYYQRGRYFLKIVLYLLKSCSLNQLDKLEFPHIGKPNNVNEENLLLNILPYAKNVKFNETISKQEYSSQHFKDFFSGTTIFKNPKVSLKYQINIRFSDAEFGRYYESLSRNSIQSNKENNYQNFETNYISITDLCLGNILFYDIKSKLSDEEVSAFTNDLLKMKNLRSMQTRFLTFSSSNHFSYFCKALNRNLENIKLEKCSDMSIYHLEEIARNCKYLKNLILEEIKSETITLNIINSLFKNLIGLQISFSSCYDVSKIINDLTKIEENGNLKIAWSKLHFLNINCAYPKSNERNILQQLANNTPRRCGQLLIQYLKPSICEKSRYDACYTGGIVGATAVATPVVAPAPVIATPPVIAAAPLAGNPFAPPIILRVIRNHLGFARAGSNPAGCEIKKREQRRSNMIQFAPLNISLSRRLQTFAVAFYLFLFLIFPVIVVYILYSLAISNYWWLLCIYFGWWILFDKDTHKTGSARSELLRNWFLWKWMADYFPIKLHKTAELRSDKNYIIGCHPHGILSFGHFLNFATESTGFSKMFPGIVPSLVTLPSQFFIPFRREIVKWSGSISSDVESIQNILQNPNGGRAACIVIGGAEEALDSKPYCNDLILSRRKGFCKLALKNGASLVPLYNFGENKLYNQIENEKGSRLRNFQTKFKNITGFSAPIFMGRGIFQYTLGILPYRQELNTVVGEPIEVEKIEGREPTIEEINELHKKYCDALIKLFNENKEKYGLDSEAKLNIL
;
A
#
# COMPACT_ATOMS: atom_id res chain seq x y z
N MET A 1 18.36 -25.37 21.82
CA MET A 1 19.34 -24.99 22.85
C MET A 1 19.36 -23.48 22.94
N ASN A 2 18.86 -22.78 23.94
CA ASN A 2 17.85 -22.99 25.00
C ASN A 2 17.97 -21.81 26.00
N ASP A 3 19.04 -21.02 25.93
CA ASP A 3 19.50 -20.18 27.05
C ASP A 3 19.32 -18.65 26.87
N CYS A 4 18.50 -18.21 25.91
CA CYS A 4 18.01 -16.81 25.84
C CYS A 4 16.47 -16.74 25.89
N ILE A 5 15.87 -17.61 26.71
CA ILE A 5 14.56 -17.35 27.32
C ILE A 5 14.83 -16.57 28.62
N ASN A 6 14.03 -15.52 28.87
CA ASN A 6 14.03 -14.59 30.02
C ASN A 6 14.74 -13.24 29.82
N GLN A 7 14.19 -12.22 30.51
CA GLN A 7 14.68 -10.83 30.62
C GLN A 7 14.41 -9.86 29.44
N THR A 8 13.15 -9.76 29.02
CA THR A 8 12.52 -8.42 28.99
C THR A 8 11.45 -8.38 30.07
N SER A 9 11.64 -7.51 31.07
CA SER A 9 10.72 -7.36 32.18
C SER A 9 9.35 -6.91 31.67
N VAL A 10 8.30 -7.60 32.13
CA VAL A 10 6.95 -7.04 32.08
C VAL A 10 7.01 -5.74 32.89
N GLU A 11 6.84 -4.60 32.21
CA GLU A 11 6.78 -3.29 32.86
C GLU A 11 5.68 -3.37 33.93
N SER A 12 6.05 -3.24 35.20
CA SER A 12 5.09 -3.34 36.29
C SER A 12 4.03 -2.26 36.13
N PHE A 13 2.81 -2.53 36.60
CA PHE A 13 1.71 -1.59 36.46
C PHE A 13 2.07 -0.21 37.03
N GLU A 14 2.80 -0.16 38.16
CA GLU A 14 3.29 1.07 38.77
C GLU A 14 4.40 1.75 37.94
N SER A 15 5.39 1.03 37.38
CA SER A 15 6.40 1.68 36.53
C SER A 15 5.80 2.26 35.24
N ARG A 16 4.83 1.57 34.64
CA ARG A 16 4.06 2.09 33.50
C ARG A 16 3.26 3.35 33.86
N LYS A 17 2.53 3.30 34.97
CA LYS A 17 1.75 4.42 35.51
C LYS A 17 2.64 5.64 35.75
N GLN A 18 3.78 5.46 36.42
CA GLN A 18 4.72 6.54 36.70
C GLN A 18 5.38 7.11 35.43
N ARG A 19 5.68 6.29 34.43
CA ARG A 19 6.13 6.75 33.10
C ARG A 19 5.10 7.65 32.42
N ILE A 20 3.83 7.24 32.40
CA ILE A 20 2.72 8.00 31.81
C ILE A 20 2.50 9.32 32.57
N THR A 21 2.50 9.29 33.91
CA THR A 21 2.37 10.48 34.75
C THR A 21 3.48 11.49 34.46
N ASN A 22 4.73 11.03 34.31
CA ASN A 22 5.86 11.90 33.99
C ASN A 22 5.76 12.51 32.57
N GLU A 23 5.40 11.73 31.55
CA GLU A 23 5.19 12.24 30.18
C GLU A 23 4.09 13.31 30.14
N PHE A 24 2.95 13.03 30.79
CA PHE A 24 1.82 13.95 30.89
C PHE A 24 2.20 15.23 31.65
N TYR A 25 2.87 15.11 32.81
CA TYR A 25 3.31 16.25 33.61
C TYR A 25 4.25 17.17 32.83
N GLN A 26 5.24 16.63 32.12
CA GLN A 26 6.17 17.43 31.32
C GLN A 26 5.46 18.19 30.19
N LYS A 27 4.51 17.54 29.51
CA LYS A 27 3.75 18.19 28.42
C LYS A 27 2.75 19.23 28.91
N VAL A 28 2.11 18.99 30.06
CA VAL A 28 1.27 20.00 30.72
C VAL A 28 2.12 21.17 31.22
N LYS A 29 3.29 20.92 31.80
CA LYS A 29 4.23 21.97 32.23
C LYS A 29 4.69 22.82 31.05
N GLN A 30 5.14 22.20 29.95
CA GLN A 30 5.53 22.89 28.72
C GLN A 30 4.38 23.79 28.21
N ALA A 31 3.15 23.27 28.12
CA ALA A 31 2.02 24.03 27.64
C ALA A 31 1.56 25.14 28.62
N ILE A 32 1.79 24.98 29.92
CA ILE A 32 1.57 26.05 30.92
C ILE A 32 2.60 27.15 30.74
N GLU A 33 3.88 26.80 30.57
CA GLU A 33 4.98 27.75 30.32
C GLU A 33 4.75 28.53 29.01
N GLU A 34 4.34 27.87 27.93
CA GLU A 34 3.90 28.48 26.66
C GLU A 34 2.62 29.34 26.81
N SER A 35 1.84 29.17 27.88
CA SER A 35 0.62 29.95 28.16
C SER A 35 0.78 31.05 29.22
N ASN A 36 1.97 31.20 29.80
CA ASN A 36 2.28 32.25 30.77
C ASN A 36 2.54 33.62 30.11
N ASP A 37 2.60 33.68 28.78
CA ASP A 37 2.50 34.94 28.05
C ASP A 37 1.11 35.56 28.29
N ASN A 38 1.07 36.62 29.11
CA ASN A 38 -0.16 37.32 29.47
C ASN A 38 -0.84 37.92 28.23
N ILE A 39 -1.83 37.22 27.68
CA ILE A 39 -2.66 37.74 26.59
C ILE A 39 -3.57 38.85 27.15
N TYR A 40 -3.19 40.10 26.92
CA TYR A 40 -3.99 41.27 27.26
C TYR A 40 -5.25 41.33 26.37
N ILE A 41 -6.43 41.18 26.97
CA ILE A 41 -7.72 41.46 26.34
C ILE A 41 -8.51 42.38 27.28
N ASN A 42 -8.86 43.58 26.83
CA ASN A 42 -9.65 44.59 27.55
C ASN A 42 -9.15 44.91 28.98
N ASN A 43 -7.85 45.20 29.14
CA ASN A 43 -7.21 45.60 30.41
C ASN A 43 -7.46 44.66 31.60
N ARG A 44 -7.80 43.39 31.37
CA ARG A 44 -7.99 42.37 32.41
C ARG A 44 -7.11 41.16 32.13
N ILE A 45 -6.31 40.75 33.11
CA ILE A 45 -5.51 39.53 33.06
C ILE A 45 -6.47 38.34 33.13
N LYS A 46 -6.83 37.77 31.98
CA LYS A 46 -7.63 36.54 31.93
C LYS A 46 -6.69 35.35 32.07
N LYS A 47 -6.46 34.93 33.32
CA LYS A 47 -5.67 33.74 33.67
C LYS A 47 -6.18 32.53 32.88
N ILE A 48 -5.39 31.99 31.96
CA ILE A 48 -5.75 30.80 31.18
C ILE A 48 -5.92 29.65 32.18
N ILE A 49 -7.12 29.06 32.21
CA ILE A 49 -7.42 27.95 33.11
C ILE A 49 -6.72 26.72 32.56
N ALA A 50 -6.02 25.93 33.40
CA ALA A 50 -5.25 24.75 32.98
C ALA A 50 -6.04 23.76 32.11
N ILE A 51 -7.37 23.71 32.26
CA ILE A 51 -8.30 22.94 31.42
C ILE A 51 -8.24 23.38 29.95
N GLU A 52 -8.16 24.69 29.66
CA GLU A 52 -8.08 25.20 28.29
C GLU A 52 -6.72 24.91 27.65
N THR A 53 -5.63 25.04 28.43
CA THR A 53 -4.27 24.65 28.04
C THR A 53 -4.20 23.18 27.62
N VAL A 54 -4.78 22.28 28.42
CA VAL A 54 -4.88 20.84 28.10
C VAL A 54 -5.79 20.58 26.90
N ARG A 55 -6.99 21.17 26.86
CA ARG A 55 -8.01 20.91 25.83
C ARG A 55 -7.59 21.37 24.44
N ASN A 56 -6.77 22.41 24.34
CA ASN A 56 -6.41 23.02 23.06
C ASN A 56 -5.08 22.47 22.49
N ASN A 57 -4.39 21.57 23.19
CA ASN A 57 -3.09 21.02 22.81
C ASN A 57 -3.20 19.58 22.27
N ASP A 58 -3.05 19.42 20.95
CA ASP A 58 -3.09 18.12 20.25
C ASP A 58 -2.20 17.04 20.91
N GLU A 59 -1.00 17.39 21.42
CA GLU A 59 -0.07 16.41 21.99
C GLU A 59 -0.56 15.87 23.33
N ILE A 60 -0.98 16.74 24.25
CA ILE A 60 -1.52 16.36 25.55
C ILE A 60 -2.78 15.50 25.36
N MET A 61 -3.65 15.89 24.44
CA MET A 61 -4.88 15.17 24.12
C MET A 61 -4.61 13.78 23.52
N ASN A 62 -3.55 13.64 22.71
CA ASN A 62 -3.09 12.33 22.23
C ASN A 62 -2.50 11.46 23.36
N ILE A 63 -1.79 12.02 24.35
CA ILE A 63 -1.30 11.28 25.52
C ILE A 63 -2.47 10.74 26.35
N ILE A 64 -3.50 11.55 26.60
CA ILE A 64 -4.74 11.10 27.26
C ILE A 64 -5.36 9.95 26.46
N LEU A 65 -5.62 10.16 25.17
CA LEU A 65 -6.23 9.15 24.29
C LEU A 65 -5.48 7.82 24.26
N ARG A 66 -4.15 7.83 24.25
CA ARG A 66 -3.30 6.62 24.21
C ARG A 66 -3.38 5.79 25.48
N ASN A 67 -3.67 6.42 26.61
CA ASN A 67 -3.63 5.79 27.93
C ASN A 67 -5.01 5.50 28.54
N ILE A 68 -6.12 5.77 27.85
CA ILE A 68 -7.45 5.23 28.21
C ILE A 68 -7.47 3.73 27.85
N PRO A 69 -7.51 2.80 28.83
CA PRO A 69 -7.33 1.37 28.56
C PRO A 69 -8.60 0.70 28.00
N ASN A 70 -9.77 1.21 28.37
CA ASN A 70 -11.07 0.64 28.03
C ASN A 70 -11.58 1.24 26.71
N PHE A 71 -11.88 0.38 25.73
CA PHE A 71 -12.48 0.79 24.46
C PHE A 71 -13.75 1.64 24.64
N LYS A 72 -14.64 1.24 25.57
CA LYS A 72 -15.91 1.97 25.82
C LYS A 72 -15.63 3.39 26.31
N ASP A 73 -14.69 3.55 27.24
CA ASP A 73 -14.36 4.87 27.79
C ASP A 73 -13.70 5.77 26.75
N ARG A 74 -12.83 5.20 25.89
CA ARG A 74 -12.23 5.94 24.76
C ARG A 74 -13.30 6.38 23.76
N LEU A 75 -14.26 5.52 23.45
CA LEU A 75 -15.40 5.83 22.58
C LEU A 75 -16.31 6.90 23.21
N HIS A 76 -16.62 6.80 24.51
CA HIS A 76 -17.36 7.83 25.24
C HIS A 76 -16.63 9.18 25.20
N PHE A 77 -15.30 9.20 25.38
CA PHE A 77 -14.50 10.43 25.30
C PHE A 77 -14.48 11.03 23.89
N GLN A 78 -14.36 10.19 22.85
CA GLN A 78 -14.47 10.61 21.44
C GLN A 78 -15.85 11.23 21.13
N LEU A 79 -16.92 10.68 21.71
CA LEU A 79 -18.28 11.20 21.56
C LEU A 79 -18.53 12.46 22.39
N ALA A 80 -17.85 12.62 23.53
CA ALA A 80 -18.06 13.74 24.46
C ALA A 80 -17.27 15.02 24.10
N CYS A 81 -16.07 14.92 23.53
CA CYS A 81 -15.24 16.11 23.24
C CYS A 81 -15.01 16.34 21.74
N LYS A 82 -15.37 17.54 21.24
CA LYS A 82 -15.26 17.92 19.82
C LYS A 82 -13.82 17.88 19.31
N HIS A 83 -12.85 18.26 20.15
CA HIS A 83 -11.43 18.19 19.81
C HIS A 83 -10.93 16.73 19.78
N PHE A 84 -11.34 15.86 20.72
CA PHE A 84 -11.08 14.42 20.63
C PHE A 84 -11.72 13.79 19.39
N TYR A 85 -12.96 14.13 19.05
CA TYR A 85 -13.62 13.68 17.83
C TYR A 85 -12.85 14.11 16.58
N SER A 86 -12.39 15.37 16.56
CA SER A 86 -11.55 15.90 15.48
C SER A 86 -10.25 15.12 15.37
N LEU A 87 -9.51 14.93 16.48
CA LEU A 87 -8.31 14.10 16.52
C LEU A 87 -8.58 12.69 16.00
N CYS A 88 -9.49 11.92 16.62
CA CYS A 88 -9.77 10.52 16.25
C CYS A 88 -10.18 10.33 14.78
N ASN A 89 -10.80 11.34 14.15
CA ASN A 89 -11.20 11.31 12.73
C ASN A 89 -10.24 12.07 11.79
N ASN A 90 -9.24 12.78 12.33
CA ASN A 90 -8.18 13.43 11.56
C ASN A 90 -7.24 12.33 11.07
N GLY A 91 -7.03 12.25 9.75
CA GLY A 91 -6.11 11.30 9.12
C GLY A 91 -4.63 11.45 9.50
N ARG A 92 -4.30 12.35 10.45
CA ARG A 92 -2.98 12.49 11.10
C ARG A 92 -2.93 11.95 12.52
N SER A 93 -4.05 11.64 13.20
CA SER A 93 -3.95 11.11 14.57
C SER A 93 -3.46 9.67 14.55
N TYR A 94 -2.26 9.48 15.10
CA TYR A 94 -1.76 8.16 15.45
C TYR A 94 -2.37 7.76 16.79
N LEU A 95 -3.65 7.40 16.75
CA LEU A 95 -4.31 6.59 17.76
C LEU A 95 -4.25 5.13 17.30
N PRO A 96 -3.37 4.32 17.88
CA PRO A 96 -3.26 2.93 17.49
C PRO A 96 -4.54 2.15 17.85
N GLN A 97 -4.88 1.15 17.03
CA GLN A 97 -5.41 -0.10 17.58
C GLN A 97 -4.41 -0.63 18.60
N PHE A 98 -4.92 -1.23 19.68
CA PHE A 98 -4.31 -1.20 20.99
C PHE A 98 -2.86 -1.72 21.02
N GLU A 99 -1.94 -0.93 21.59
CA GLU A 99 -0.55 -1.40 21.82
C GLU A 99 -0.46 -2.57 22.82
N TYR A 100 -1.56 -2.93 23.48
CA TYR A 100 -1.65 -4.06 24.41
C TYR A 100 -2.01 -5.41 23.76
N GLU A 101 -2.54 -5.41 22.53
CA GLU A 101 -2.94 -6.63 21.80
C GLU A 101 -1.73 -7.41 21.22
N ARG A 102 -0.51 -6.85 21.29
CA ARG A 102 0.71 -7.53 20.79
C ARG A 102 1.26 -8.61 21.72
N TYR A 103 0.88 -8.63 22.99
CA TYR A 103 1.46 -9.53 24.01
C TYR A 103 0.52 -10.67 24.42
N THR A 104 -0.67 -10.76 23.82
CA THR A 104 -1.70 -11.79 24.05
C THR A 104 -1.74 -12.87 22.96
N LYS A 105 -0.70 -12.95 22.12
CA LYS A 105 -0.55 -13.97 21.07
C LYS A 105 -0.17 -15.33 21.68
N GLU A 106 -1.12 -16.01 22.33
CA GLU A 106 -0.99 -17.44 22.67
C GLU A 106 -1.02 -18.28 21.40
N VAL A 107 0.10 -18.34 20.70
CA VAL A 107 0.26 -19.24 19.55
C VAL A 107 0.21 -20.68 20.08
N VAL A 108 -0.87 -21.40 19.76
CA VAL A 108 -0.89 -22.86 19.94
C VAL A 108 0.06 -23.47 18.93
N TYR A 109 1.32 -23.63 19.34
CA TYR A 109 2.41 -24.10 18.50
C TYR A 109 2.18 -25.53 17.98
N VAL A 110 1.47 -25.60 16.86
CA VAL A 110 1.51 -26.70 15.90
C VAL A 110 2.41 -26.20 14.76
N GLN A 111 3.73 -26.36 14.91
CA GLN A 111 4.73 -25.89 13.96
C GLN A 111 5.40 -27.06 13.23
N ASN A 112 5.27 -27.10 11.91
CA ASN A 112 6.34 -27.64 11.06
C ASN A 112 7.05 -26.46 10.38
N TYR A 113 8.34 -26.60 10.10
CA TYR A 113 9.43 -25.60 10.15
C TYR A 113 9.25 -24.19 9.52
N ASN A 114 8.17 -23.87 8.81
CA ASN A 114 7.96 -22.55 8.18
C ASN A 114 6.53 -21.97 8.16
N ASN A 115 5.50 -22.66 8.68
CA ASN A 115 4.10 -22.18 8.57
C ASN A 115 3.35 -22.17 9.92
N GLU A 116 2.69 -21.05 10.27
CA GLU A 116 1.68 -20.99 11.33
C GLU A 116 0.38 -21.67 10.84
N PHE A 117 0.09 -22.89 11.32
CA PHE A 117 -1.15 -23.61 10.96
C PHE A 117 -2.39 -23.14 11.75
N ILE A 118 -2.17 -22.72 13.01
CA ILE A 118 -3.19 -22.17 13.90
C ILE A 118 -2.62 -20.91 14.56
N THR A 119 -3.34 -19.79 14.43
CA THR A 119 -2.96 -18.52 15.08
C THR A 119 -4.11 -18.02 15.94
N PHE A 120 -3.82 -17.62 17.19
CA PHE A 120 -4.78 -16.94 18.08
C PHE A 120 -4.40 -15.47 18.26
N ILE A 121 -5.36 -14.58 18.05
CA ILE A 121 -5.22 -13.11 18.14
C ILE A 121 -6.54 -12.54 18.66
N ASP A 122 -6.56 -11.98 19.87
CA ASP A 122 -7.67 -11.19 20.45
C ASP A 122 -9.06 -11.85 20.37
N GLY A 123 -9.11 -13.12 20.77
CA GLY A 123 -10.33 -13.93 20.70
C GLY A 123 -10.66 -14.44 19.29
N THR A 124 -9.80 -14.22 18.30
CA THR A 124 -9.90 -14.81 16.96
C THR A 124 -8.95 -16.00 16.84
N VAL A 125 -9.47 -17.18 16.52
CA VAL A 125 -8.68 -18.36 16.10
C VAL A 125 -8.70 -18.46 14.59
N ILE A 126 -7.53 -18.60 13.97
CA ILE A 126 -7.35 -18.73 12.52
C ILE A 126 -6.71 -20.09 12.22
N PHE A 127 -7.42 -20.96 11.50
CA PHE A 127 -6.89 -22.20 10.91
C PHE A 127 -6.51 -21.95 9.45
N CYS A 128 -5.24 -22.19 9.12
CA CYS A 128 -4.68 -22.06 7.77
C CYS A 128 -3.80 -23.28 7.47
N ILE A 129 -4.42 -24.42 7.14
CA ILE A 129 -3.72 -25.66 6.81
C ILE A 129 -3.95 -25.95 5.33
N PRO A 130 -3.03 -25.60 4.42
CA PRO A 130 -3.28 -25.74 2.99
C PRO A 130 -3.00 -27.15 2.42
N ILE A 131 -2.49 -28.11 3.20
CA ILE A 131 -1.95 -29.39 2.72
C ILE A 131 -2.27 -30.53 3.71
N ILE A 132 -2.61 -31.72 3.20
CA ILE A 132 -2.71 -32.96 3.99
C ILE A 132 -1.30 -33.50 4.27
N ASN A 133 -0.96 -33.70 5.54
CA ASN A 133 0.31 -34.27 6.00
C ASN A 133 0.07 -34.96 7.35
N ASP A 134 0.42 -36.24 7.46
CA ASP A 134 0.22 -37.05 8.67
C ASP A 134 0.99 -36.51 9.88
N GLU A 135 2.13 -35.83 9.69
CA GLU A 135 2.84 -35.12 10.75
C GLU A 135 1.98 -33.98 11.33
N ILE A 136 1.32 -33.20 10.46
CA ILE A 136 0.43 -32.11 10.90
C ILE A 136 -0.74 -32.71 11.67
N LEU A 137 -1.33 -33.82 11.20
CA LEU A 137 -2.40 -34.52 11.91
C LEU A 137 -1.95 -35.02 13.30
N LEU A 138 -0.75 -35.62 13.38
CA LEU A 138 -0.12 -36.03 14.64
C LEU A 138 0.13 -34.83 15.58
N MET A 139 0.61 -33.70 15.07
CA MET A 139 0.85 -32.50 15.87
C MET A 139 -0.43 -31.80 16.34
N LEU A 140 -1.48 -31.78 15.52
CA LEU A 140 -2.82 -31.31 15.88
C LEU A 140 -3.41 -32.18 16.99
N ASN A 141 -3.32 -33.50 16.86
CA ASN A 141 -3.77 -34.44 17.88
C ASN A 141 -2.98 -34.30 19.19
N LYS A 142 -1.64 -34.16 19.14
CA LYS A 142 -0.80 -33.84 20.32
C LYS A 142 -1.17 -32.50 20.97
N SER A 143 -1.64 -31.53 20.19
CA SER A 143 -2.03 -30.20 20.68
C SER A 143 -3.53 -30.05 20.98
N LYS A 144 -4.33 -31.13 20.92
CA LYS A 144 -5.80 -31.08 21.04
C LYS A 144 -6.27 -30.36 22.32
N ASN A 145 -5.59 -30.53 23.45
CA ASN A 145 -5.91 -29.84 24.71
C ASN A 145 -5.64 -28.31 24.66
N LYS A 146 -4.56 -27.89 23.98
CA LYS A 146 -4.28 -26.46 23.77
C LYS A 146 -5.33 -25.83 22.86
N ILE A 147 -5.63 -26.48 21.73
CA ILE A 147 -6.69 -26.07 20.79
C ILE A 147 -8.04 -25.96 21.52
N LYS A 148 -8.40 -26.93 22.36
CA LYS A 148 -9.61 -26.93 23.20
C LYS A 148 -9.67 -25.71 24.12
N THR A 149 -8.56 -25.37 24.78
CA THR A 149 -8.45 -24.21 25.68
C THR A 149 -8.62 -22.90 24.91
N THR A 150 -7.88 -22.71 23.81
CA THR A 150 -7.93 -21.48 23.01
C THR A 150 -9.30 -21.26 22.36
N LEU A 151 -9.97 -22.32 21.89
CA LEU A 151 -11.34 -22.22 21.39
C LEU A 151 -12.35 -21.82 22.47
N SER A 152 -12.11 -22.18 23.74
CA SER A 152 -12.99 -21.83 24.87
C SER A 152 -13.03 -20.32 25.17
N ILE A 153 -11.95 -19.59 24.88
CA ILE A 153 -11.83 -18.14 25.10
C ILE A 153 -12.07 -17.30 23.83
N ALA A 154 -12.25 -17.96 22.68
CA ALA A 154 -12.42 -17.29 21.40
C ALA A 154 -13.86 -16.79 21.17
N ASN A 155 -13.98 -15.64 20.49
CA ASN A 155 -15.23 -15.08 19.99
C ASN A 155 -15.39 -15.20 18.46
N THR A 156 -14.29 -15.43 17.74
CA THR A 156 -14.25 -15.51 16.26
C THR A 156 -13.43 -16.71 15.82
N LEU A 157 -13.91 -17.43 14.81
CA LEU A 157 -13.23 -18.56 14.18
C LEU A 157 -13.11 -18.32 12.67
N ILE A 158 -11.90 -18.40 12.14
CA ILE A 158 -11.60 -18.29 10.71
C ILE A 158 -10.94 -19.59 10.27
N ILE A 159 -11.50 -20.23 9.25
CA ILE A 159 -10.99 -21.44 8.62
C ILE A 159 -10.81 -21.09 7.14
N SER A 160 -9.60 -20.67 6.79
CA SER A 160 -9.29 -20.10 5.47
C SER A 160 -8.97 -21.17 4.43
N ARG A 161 -8.37 -22.30 4.85
CA ARG A 161 -8.27 -23.59 4.15
C ARG A 161 -8.10 -24.69 5.20
N LEU A 162 -8.87 -25.77 5.09
CA LEU A 162 -8.70 -26.98 5.88
C LEU A 162 -9.12 -28.20 5.04
N PRO A 163 -8.18 -29.08 4.66
CA PRO A 163 -8.49 -30.33 3.99
C PRO A 163 -9.42 -31.21 4.81
N ASN A 164 -10.25 -31.98 4.10
CA ASN A 164 -11.41 -32.63 4.69
C ASN A 164 -11.04 -33.69 5.75
N THR A 165 -9.84 -34.27 5.65
CA THR A 165 -9.25 -35.22 6.61
C THR A 165 -8.94 -34.62 7.99
N TYR A 166 -8.86 -33.29 8.13
CA TYR A 166 -8.60 -32.64 9.41
C TYR A 166 -9.86 -32.22 10.17
N PHE A 167 -11.07 -32.34 9.61
CA PHE A 167 -12.28 -31.92 10.35
C PHE A 167 -12.51 -32.75 11.62
N ASP A 168 -12.00 -33.99 11.67
CA ASP A 168 -12.08 -34.86 12.84
C ASP A 168 -11.35 -34.32 14.09
N ILE A 169 -10.42 -33.35 13.95
CA ILE A 169 -9.81 -32.70 15.11
C ILE A 169 -10.86 -31.99 15.97
N PHE A 170 -11.96 -31.54 15.37
CA PHE A 170 -13.08 -30.87 16.03
C PHE A 170 -14.10 -31.82 16.64
N ASN A 171 -14.03 -33.13 16.35
CA ASN A 171 -14.88 -34.12 17.02
C ASN A 171 -14.51 -34.20 18.51
N GLY A 172 -15.52 -34.07 19.37
CA GLY A 172 -15.37 -34.01 20.83
C GLY A 172 -14.88 -32.65 21.37
N ILE A 173 -14.82 -31.59 20.55
CA ILE A 173 -14.53 -30.23 21.02
C ILE A 173 -15.85 -29.52 21.40
N GLU A 174 -16.25 -29.67 22.66
CA GLU A 174 -17.41 -28.97 23.25
C GLU A 174 -17.15 -27.46 23.47
N THR A 175 -15.93 -26.96 23.24
CA THR A 175 -15.51 -25.63 23.71
C THR A 175 -15.79 -24.45 22.77
N PHE A 176 -16.52 -24.64 21.67
CA PHE A 176 -16.90 -23.55 20.76
C PHE A 176 -17.97 -22.56 21.31
N ILE A 177 -18.37 -22.69 22.58
CA ILE A 177 -19.51 -22.00 23.22
C ILE A 177 -19.49 -20.48 23.03
N ASN A 178 -18.30 -19.86 22.97
CA ASN A 178 -18.13 -18.40 22.88
C ASN A 178 -18.02 -17.84 21.44
N ILE A 179 -17.93 -18.69 20.41
CA ILE A 179 -17.79 -18.24 19.01
C ILE A 179 -19.09 -17.59 18.52
N LYS A 180 -19.00 -16.30 18.18
CA LYS A 180 -20.09 -15.48 17.61
C LYS A 180 -19.89 -15.17 16.11
N VAL A 181 -18.66 -15.24 15.62
CA VAL A 181 -18.35 -14.99 14.19
C VAL A 181 -17.60 -16.18 13.62
N LEU A 182 -18.08 -16.72 12.50
CA LEU A 182 -17.43 -17.80 11.76
C LEU A 182 -17.14 -17.34 10.33
N SER A 183 -15.92 -17.57 9.86
CA SER A 183 -15.54 -17.47 8.45
C SER A 183 -15.04 -18.83 7.97
N LEU A 184 -15.76 -19.42 7.01
CA LEU A 184 -15.49 -20.76 6.49
C LEU A 184 -15.26 -20.72 4.97
N THR A 185 -14.07 -21.11 4.55
CA THR A 185 -13.73 -21.39 3.15
C THR A 185 -13.66 -22.90 2.94
N ILE A 186 -14.59 -23.44 2.17
CA ILE A 186 -14.60 -24.84 1.73
C ILE A 186 -13.90 -24.92 0.38
N GLU A 187 -12.80 -25.68 0.32
CA GLU A 187 -12.04 -25.86 -0.92
C GLU A 187 -12.69 -26.92 -1.83
N TYR A 188 -13.08 -28.06 -1.27
CA TYR A 188 -13.86 -29.11 -1.95
C TYR A 188 -14.97 -29.60 -1.02
N LEU A 189 -16.22 -29.44 -1.43
CA LEU A 189 -17.37 -30.00 -0.71
C LEU A 189 -17.45 -31.52 -0.91
N ASN A 190 -17.58 -32.27 0.20
CA ASN A 190 -17.85 -33.71 0.24
C ASN A 190 -18.61 -34.10 1.53
N THR A 191 -18.86 -35.39 1.75
CA THR A 191 -19.55 -35.93 2.95
C THR A 191 -18.91 -35.52 4.28
N GLU A 192 -17.57 -35.41 4.35
CA GLU A 192 -16.87 -35.00 5.58
C GLU A 192 -17.09 -33.52 5.92
N THR A 193 -17.10 -32.63 4.91
CA THR A 193 -17.42 -31.20 5.12
C THR A 193 -18.83 -30.98 5.66
N ILE A 194 -19.73 -31.95 5.51
CA ILE A 194 -21.12 -31.86 5.99
C ILE A 194 -21.24 -32.19 7.47
N LYS A 195 -20.47 -33.20 7.95
CA LYS A 195 -20.37 -33.48 9.39
C LYS A 195 -19.96 -32.21 10.16
N PHE A 196 -19.14 -31.36 9.54
CA PHE A 196 -18.71 -30.10 10.12
C PHE A 196 -19.83 -29.06 10.30
N PHE A 197 -20.78 -28.95 9.36
CA PHE A 197 -21.97 -28.11 9.54
C PHE A 197 -22.82 -28.58 10.73
N LYS A 198 -22.88 -29.89 11.00
CA LYS A 198 -23.58 -30.43 12.19
C LYS A 198 -22.95 -29.93 13.49
N ILE A 199 -21.62 -29.86 13.58
CA ILE A 199 -20.89 -29.28 14.74
C ILE A 199 -21.27 -27.80 14.92
N PHE A 200 -21.31 -27.04 13.83
CA PHE A 200 -21.65 -25.61 13.85
C PHE A 200 -23.12 -25.31 14.12
N SER A 201 -24.04 -26.23 13.86
CA SER A 201 -25.47 -26.03 14.11
C SER A 201 -25.79 -25.84 15.61
N ASN A 202 -24.94 -26.36 16.51
CA ASN A 202 -25.06 -26.24 17.96
C ASN A 202 -24.51 -24.93 18.56
N LEU A 203 -23.87 -24.06 17.76
CA LEU A 203 -23.19 -22.86 18.26
C LEU A 203 -24.10 -21.64 18.33
N LYS A 204 -23.77 -20.64 19.15
CA LYS A 204 -24.49 -19.35 19.22
C LYS A 204 -23.90 -18.29 18.26
N LEU A 205 -23.68 -18.70 17.01
CA LEU A 205 -23.15 -17.84 15.94
C LEU A 205 -24.10 -16.69 15.60
N HIS A 206 -23.58 -15.47 15.48
CA HIS A 206 -24.30 -14.28 15.05
C HIS A 206 -24.00 -13.92 13.58
N THR A 207 -22.77 -14.12 13.12
CA THR A 207 -22.34 -13.77 11.76
C THR A 207 -21.60 -14.95 11.10
N LEU A 208 -21.96 -15.27 9.85
CA LEU A 208 -21.34 -16.31 9.03
C LEU A 208 -20.81 -15.73 7.71
N TYR A 209 -19.53 -15.92 7.43
CA TYR A 209 -18.94 -15.78 6.10
C TYR A 209 -18.74 -17.19 5.52
N LEU A 210 -19.30 -17.44 4.34
CA LEU A 210 -19.21 -18.72 3.66
C LEU A 210 -18.67 -18.53 2.23
N THR A 211 -17.64 -19.30 1.91
CA THR A 211 -17.13 -19.42 0.54
C THR A 211 -17.00 -20.88 0.17
N ILE A 212 -17.54 -21.26 -0.98
CA ILE A 212 -17.36 -22.60 -1.57
C ILE A 212 -16.61 -22.40 -2.88
N LEU A 213 -15.42 -22.99 -3.00
CA LEU A 213 -14.55 -22.85 -4.18
C LEU A 213 -14.93 -23.89 -5.24
N ASN A 214 -14.77 -25.17 -4.90
CA ASN A 214 -15.07 -26.30 -5.76
C ASN A 214 -16.00 -27.29 -5.03
N GLY A 215 -16.55 -28.23 -5.80
CA GLY A 215 -17.21 -29.42 -5.33
C GLY A 215 -16.78 -30.57 -6.22
N ASP A 216 -16.97 -31.79 -5.76
CA ASP A 216 -16.75 -32.97 -6.58
C ASP A 216 -17.72 -32.95 -7.79
N ARG A 217 -17.25 -33.41 -8.95
CA ARG A 217 -18.05 -33.47 -10.19
C ARG A 217 -19.08 -34.58 -10.13
N ASP A 218 -18.77 -35.64 -9.39
CA ASP A 218 -19.63 -36.81 -9.23
C ASP A 218 -20.55 -36.69 -7.99
N LEU A 219 -20.47 -35.56 -7.27
CA LEU A 219 -21.35 -35.29 -6.13
C LEU A 219 -22.79 -35.04 -6.61
N ASN A 220 -23.63 -36.06 -6.53
CA ASN A 220 -25.08 -35.86 -6.57
C ASN A 220 -25.49 -35.08 -5.31
N PHE A 221 -25.63 -33.76 -5.44
CA PHE A 221 -26.00 -32.87 -4.33
C PHE A 221 -27.32 -33.27 -3.67
N ASP A 222 -28.29 -33.85 -4.40
CA ASP A 222 -29.55 -34.28 -3.79
C ASP A 222 -29.38 -35.53 -2.91
N LEU A 223 -28.57 -36.50 -3.33
CA LEU A 223 -28.15 -37.64 -2.48
C LEU A 223 -27.35 -37.17 -1.26
N LEU A 224 -26.42 -36.24 -1.48
CA LEU A 224 -25.57 -35.67 -0.45
C LEU A 224 -26.39 -34.95 0.65
N ILE A 225 -27.45 -34.24 0.24
CA ILE A 225 -28.33 -33.46 1.11
C ILE A 225 -29.44 -34.31 1.73
N SER A 226 -29.97 -35.32 1.03
CA SER A 226 -30.97 -36.24 1.60
C SER A 226 -30.38 -37.16 2.68
N ASN A 227 -29.12 -37.59 2.50
CA ASN A 227 -28.44 -38.46 3.46
C ASN A 227 -27.87 -37.71 4.69
N ASN A 228 -27.90 -36.36 4.71
CA ASN A 228 -27.28 -35.58 5.77
C ASN A 228 -28.14 -34.38 6.23
N ASP A 229 -28.38 -34.31 7.54
CA ASP A 229 -29.14 -33.26 8.21
C ASP A 229 -28.37 -31.91 8.28
N LEU A 230 -28.27 -31.24 7.13
CA LEU A 230 -27.60 -29.95 6.95
C LEU A 230 -28.34 -28.82 7.67
N LYS A 231 -27.78 -28.37 8.80
CA LYS A 231 -28.33 -27.29 9.64
C LYS A 231 -27.27 -26.22 9.91
N ILE A 232 -27.74 -24.99 10.12
CA ILE A 232 -26.93 -23.90 10.71
C ILE A 232 -27.57 -23.42 11.99
N SER A 233 -26.82 -22.62 12.75
CA SER A 233 -27.34 -22.05 13.98
C SER A 233 -28.50 -21.08 13.74
N ARG A 234 -29.58 -21.26 14.52
CA ARG A 234 -30.75 -20.37 14.56
C ARG A 234 -30.46 -18.99 15.18
N THR A 235 -29.26 -18.74 15.71
CA THR A 235 -28.89 -17.40 16.22
C THR A 235 -28.26 -16.50 15.16
N ILE A 236 -27.97 -17.01 13.96
CA ILE A 236 -27.31 -16.22 12.90
C ILE A 236 -28.25 -15.09 12.44
N ARG A 237 -27.69 -13.87 12.41
CA ARG A 237 -28.32 -12.64 11.93
C ARG A 237 -27.71 -12.10 10.65
N ASN A 238 -26.42 -12.37 10.39
CA ASN A 238 -25.73 -11.89 9.20
C ASN A 238 -25.08 -13.04 8.44
N MET A 239 -25.32 -13.13 7.13
CA MET A 239 -24.68 -14.11 6.26
C MET A 239 -24.04 -13.44 5.03
N TYR A 240 -22.82 -13.85 4.68
CA TYR A 240 -22.07 -13.34 3.55
C TYR A 240 -21.63 -14.52 2.68
N TYR A 241 -22.22 -14.65 1.49
CA TYR A 241 -21.92 -15.75 0.57
C TYR A 241 -21.05 -15.26 -0.58
N GLN A 242 -19.76 -15.57 -0.55
CA GLN A 242 -18.78 -14.88 -1.40
C GLN A 242 -18.75 -15.38 -2.84
N ARG A 243 -18.59 -16.69 -3.05
CA ARG A 243 -18.40 -17.31 -4.39
C ARG A 243 -19.12 -18.65 -4.50
N GLY A 244 -19.36 -19.04 -5.75
CA GLY A 244 -19.90 -20.35 -6.11
C GLY A 244 -21.38 -20.32 -6.48
N ARG A 245 -21.75 -19.73 -7.62
CA ARG A 245 -23.16 -19.71 -8.10
C ARG A 245 -23.77 -21.13 -8.17
N TYR A 246 -22.97 -22.11 -8.60
CA TYR A 246 -23.35 -23.54 -8.64
C TYR A 246 -23.78 -24.12 -7.27
N PHE A 247 -23.28 -23.59 -6.14
CA PHE A 247 -23.57 -24.11 -4.81
C PHE A 247 -24.69 -23.34 -4.07
N LEU A 248 -25.42 -22.44 -4.75
CA LEU A 248 -26.57 -21.73 -4.17
C LEU A 248 -27.63 -22.68 -3.58
N LYS A 249 -27.78 -23.88 -4.15
CA LYS A 249 -28.64 -24.94 -3.61
C LYS A 249 -28.28 -25.29 -2.15
N ILE A 250 -26.99 -25.33 -1.81
CA ILE A 250 -26.51 -25.60 -0.44
C ILE A 250 -26.86 -24.44 0.48
N VAL A 251 -26.67 -23.19 0.03
CA VAL A 251 -27.07 -21.99 0.79
C VAL A 251 -28.56 -22.04 1.13
N LEU A 252 -29.42 -22.42 0.18
CA LEU A 252 -30.84 -22.62 0.43
C LEU A 252 -31.11 -23.70 1.49
N TYR A 253 -30.46 -24.87 1.39
CA TYR A 253 -30.66 -25.95 2.37
C TYR A 253 -30.18 -25.60 3.78
N LEU A 254 -29.02 -24.94 3.91
CA LEU A 254 -28.56 -24.41 5.20
C LEU A 254 -29.60 -23.45 5.80
N LEU A 255 -30.16 -22.55 4.98
CA LEU A 255 -31.17 -21.58 5.41
C LEU A 255 -32.53 -22.18 5.76
N LYS A 256 -32.91 -23.37 5.25
CA LYS A 256 -34.15 -24.07 5.67
C LYS A 256 -34.24 -24.34 7.18
N SER A 257 -33.11 -24.32 7.89
CA SER A 257 -33.07 -24.48 9.36
C SER A 257 -33.37 -23.19 10.15
N CYS A 258 -33.38 -22.03 9.47
CA CYS A 258 -33.69 -20.71 10.00
C CYS A 258 -35.19 -20.38 9.89
N SER A 259 -35.68 -19.46 10.71
CA SER A 259 -37.01 -18.86 10.48
C SER A 259 -36.98 -17.86 9.31
N LEU A 260 -38.14 -17.59 8.72
CA LEU A 260 -38.30 -16.46 7.80
C LEU A 260 -37.89 -15.14 8.49
N ASN A 261 -37.30 -14.21 7.75
CA ASN A 261 -36.76 -12.94 8.24
C ASN A 261 -35.78 -13.04 9.45
N GLN A 262 -35.16 -14.20 9.69
CA GLN A 262 -34.20 -14.36 10.79
C GLN A 262 -32.94 -13.53 10.58
N LEU A 263 -32.44 -13.48 9.34
CA LEU A 263 -31.27 -12.69 8.98
C LEU A 263 -31.65 -11.20 8.84
N ASP A 264 -30.91 -10.35 9.52
CA ASP A 264 -30.97 -8.90 9.30
C ASP A 264 -30.28 -8.51 7.98
N LYS A 265 -29.24 -9.26 7.59
CA LYS A 265 -28.49 -9.04 6.35
C LYS A 265 -27.99 -10.33 5.69
N LEU A 266 -28.20 -10.42 4.37
CA LEU A 266 -27.56 -11.38 3.48
C LEU A 266 -26.81 -10.62 2.37
N GLU A 267 -25.54 -10.92 2.11
CA GLU A 267 -24.78 -10.25 1.05
C GLU A 267 -24.11 -11.24 0.09
N PHE A 268 -24.23 -10.94 -1.20
CA PHE A 268 -23.67 -11.65 -2.34
C PHE A 268 -22.66 -10.76 -3.08
N PRO A 269 -21.36 -10.80 -2.73
CA PRO A 269 -20.35 -9.91 -3.31
C PRO A 269 -20.02 -10.16 -4.79
N HIS A 270 -20.37 -11.33 -5.32
CA HIS A 270 -20.03 -11.78 -6.68
C HIS A 270 -21.22 -12.45 -7.42
N ILE A 271 -22.44 -12.23 -6.94
CA ILE A 271 -23.68 -12.65 -7.60
C ILE A 271 -24.58 -11.42 -7.69
N GLY A 272 -25.23 -11.26 -8.83
CA GLY A 272 -26.23 -10.23 -9.07
C GLY A 272 -27.40 -10.80 -9.86
N LYS A 273 -27.43 -10.57 -11.18
CA LYS A 273 -28.50 -11.06 -12.04
C LYS A 273 -28.38 -12.60 -12.17
N PRO A 274 -29.48 -13.36 -11.99
CA PRO A 274 -29.49 -14.80 -12.28
C PRO A 274 -29.14 -15.08 -13.74
N ASN A 275 -28.38 -16.14 -13.98
CA ASN A 275 -28.02 -16.57 -15.34
C ASN A 275 -29.14 -17.37 -16.03
N ASN A 276 -30.07 -17.96 -15.27
CA ASN A 276 -31.19 -18.74 -15.78
C ASN A 276 -32.31 -18.87 -14.74
N VAL A 277 -33.46 -19.40 -15.17
CA VAL A 277 -34.67 -19.60 -14.35
C VAL A 277 -34.41 -20.48 -13.11
N ASN A 278 -33.47 -21.42 -13.16
CA ASN A 278 -33.14 -22.26 -12.02
C ASN A 278 -32.36 -21.50 -10.94
N GLU A 279 -31.36 -20.68 -11.32
CA GLU A 279 -30.65 -19.78 -10.39
C GLU A 279 -31.62 -18.74 -9.81
N GLU A 280 -32.55 -18.23 -10.61
CA GLU A 280 -33.59 -17.29 -10.16
C GLU A 280 -34.52 -17.93 -9.13
N ASN A 281 -35.06 -19.12 -9.41
CA ASN A 281 -35.90 -19.87 -8.47
C ASN A 281 -35.15 -20.23 -7.17
N LEU A 282 -33.86 -20.56 -7.24
CA LEU A 282 -33.04 -20.79 -6.05
C LEU A 282 -32.89 -19.51 -5.22
N LEU A 283 -32.59 -18.37 -5.85
CA LEU A 283 -32.47 -17.09 -5.16
C LEU A 283 -33.81 -16.63 -4.57
N LEU A 284 -34.93 -16.73 -5.32
CA LEU A 284 -36.28 -16.43 -4.82
C LEU A 284 -36.64 -17.23 -3.56
N ASN A 285 -36.18 -18.47 -3.44
CA ASN A 285 -36.36 -19.31 -2.26
C ASN A 285 -35.40 -18.95 -1.10
N ILE A 286 -34.26 -18.29 -1.39
CA ILE A 286 -33.30 -17.81 -0.40
C ILE A 286 -33.71 -16.45 0.20
N LEU A 287 -34.27 -15.54 -0.60
CA LEU A 287 -34.63 -14.18 -0.17
C LEU A 287 -35.47 -14.12 1.14
N PRO A 288 -36.53 -14.95 1.35
CA PRO A 288 -37.43 -14.84 2.50
C PRO A 288 -36.80 -15.06 3.87
N TYR A 289 -35.56 -15.57 3.94
CA TYR A 289 -34.83 -15.74 5.20
C TYR A 289 -34.15 -14.45 5.68
N ALA A 290 -34.09 -13.40 4.85
CA ALA A 290 -33.38 -12.15 5.14
C ALA A 290 -34.22 -10.89 4.93
N LYS A 291 -34.14 -9.95 5.88
CA LYS A 291 -34.81 -8.64 5.80
C LYS A 291 -34.20 -7.73 4.72
N ASN A 292 -32.87 -7.73 4.63
CA ASN A 292 -32.10 -6.97 3.65
C ASN A 292 -31.15 -7.91 2.89
N VAL A 293 -31.19 -7.87 1.57
CA VAL A 293 -30.27 -8.64 0.71
C VAL A 293 -29.47 -7.67 -0.16
N LYS A 294 -28.15 -7.83 -0.20
CA LYS A 294 -27.26 -7.03 -1.05
C LYS A 294 -26.65 -7.86 -2.17
N PHE A 295 -26.81 -7.38 -3.40
CA PHE A 295 -26.23 -7.96 -4.62
C PHE A 295 -25.24 -6.98 -5.25
N ASN A 296 -24.13 -7.50 -5.79
CA ASN A 296 -23.14 -6.72 -6.52
C ASN A 296 -22.91 -7.34 -7.91
N GLU A 297 -23.25 -6.58 -8.96
CA GLU A 297 -23.07 -6.98 -10.36
C GLU A 297 -21.91 -6.19 -11.01
N THR A 298 -21.23 -6.80 -11.98
CA THR A 298 -20.23 -6.10 -12.81
C THR A 298 -20.53 -6.36 -14.28
N ILE A 299 -21.06 -5.34 -14.96
CA ILE A 299 -21.47 -5.44 -16.37
C ILE A 299 -20.31 -5.02 -17.27
N SER A 300 -19.91 -5.91 -18.18
CA SER A 300 -18.90 -5.63 -19.21
C SER A 300 -19.57 -5.17 -20.51
N LYS A 301 -19.35 -3.94 -20.95
CA LYS A 301 -19.98 -3.39 -22.18
C LYS A 301 -19.49 -4.04 -23.47
N GLN A 302 -18.51 -4.96 -23.41
CA GLN A 302 -18.11 -5.83 -24.53
C GLN A 302 -18.85 -7.17 -24.55
N GLU A 303 -19.28 -7.67 -23.39
CA GLU A 303 -19.96 -8.98 -23.26
C GLU A 303 -21.50 -8.81 -23.27
N TYR A 304 -21.97 -7.62 -22.90
CA TYR A 304 -23.38 -7.27 -22.84
C TYR A 304 -23.74 -6.38 -24.03
N SER A 305 -24.67 -6.84 -24.87
CA SER A 305 -25.32 -5.97 -25.85
C SER A 305 -26.09 -4.85 -25.13
N SER A 306 -26.32 -3.72 -25.80
CA SER A 306 -27.19 -2.65 -25.28
C SER A 306 -28.55 -3.21 -24.85
N GLN A 307 -29.04 -4.24 -25.54
CA GLN A 307 -30.27 -4.96 -25.20
C GLN A 307 -30.20 -5.66 -23.83
N HIS A 308 -29.09 -6.32 -23.48
CA HIS A 308 -28.97 -6.94 -22.16
C HIS A 308 -28.89 -5.90 -21.02
N PHE A 309 -28.43 -4.67 -21.27
CA PHE A 309 -28.56 -3.57 -20.32
C PHE A 309 -30.00 -3.06 -20.21
N LYS A 310 -30.70 -2.87 -21.35
CA LYS A 310 -32.14 -2.53 -21.39
C LYS A 310 -33.00 -3.55 -20.65
N ASP A 311 -32.68 -4.83 -20.79
CA ASP A 311 -33.44 -5.93 -20.18
C ASP A 311 -32.94 -6.34 -18.79
N PHE A 312 -32.07 -5.52 -18.17
CA PHE A 312 -31.44 -5.86 -16.90
C PHE A 312 -32.47 -6.10 -15.80
N PHE A 313 -33.34 -5.11 -15.55
CA PHE A 313 -34.37 -5.20 -14.51
C PHE A 313 -35.65 -5.89 -14.98
N SER A 314 -36.08 -5.66 -16.23
CA SER A 314 -37.33 -6.22 -16.77
C SER A 314 -37.34 -7.75 -16.79
N GLY A 315 -36.21 -8.36 -17.19
CA GLY A 315 -36.04 -9.80 -17.32
C GLY A 315 -35.73 -10.56 -16.03
N THR A 316 -36.08 -10.03 -14.85
CA THR A 316 -36.00 -10.79 -13.59
C THR A 316 -37.15 -10.46 -12.63
N THR A 317 -37.68 -11.50 -12.01
CA THR A 317 -38.74 -11.48 -11.01
C THR A 317 -38.24 -11.16 -9.60
N ILE A 318 -36.95 -11.37 -9.30
CA ILE A 318 -36.33 -11.08 -7.99
C ILE A 318 -36.61 -9.65 -7.52
N PHE A 319 -36.58 -8.67 -8.41
CA PHE A 319 -36.83 -7.26 -8.10
C PHE A 319 -38.29 -6.93 -7.71
N LYS A 320 -39.20 -7.90 -7.85
CA LYS A 320 -40.65 -7.76 -7.60
C LYS A 320 -41.07 -8.30 -6.23
N ASN A 321 -40.24 -9.08 -5.53
CA ASN A 321 -40.55 -9.71 -4.24
C ASN A 321 -40.77 -8.67 -3.11
N PRO A 322 -42.00 -8.39 -2.67
CA PRO A 322 -42.28 -7.26 -1.78
C PRO A 322 -41.85 -7.50 -0.32
N LYS A 323 -41.44 -8.74 0.03
CA LYS A 323 -41.13 -9.14 1.41
C LYS A 323 -39.71 -8.77 1.85
N VAL A 324 -38.85 -8.33 0.93
CA VAL A 324 -37.39 -8.21 1.14
C VAL A 324 -36.87 -6.89 0.56
N SER A 325 -36.06 -6.16 1.34
CA SER A 325 -35.31 -5.00 0.86
C SER A 325 -34.09 -5.46 0.07
N LEU A 326 -33.98 -5.03 -1.19
CA LEU A 326 -32.82 -5.26 -2.04
C LEU A 326 -31.95 -4.01 -2.13
N LYS A 327 -30.66 -4.21 -1.86
CA LYS A 327 -29.60 -3.24 -2.08
C LYS A 327 -28.76 -3.71 -3.26
N TYR A 328 -28.72 -2.92 -4.33
CA TYR A 328 -28.13 -3.35 -5.59
C TYR A 328 -27.00 -2.43 -6.01
N GLN A 329 -25.83 -3.00 -6.30
CA GLN A 329 -24.68 -2.26 -6.82
C GLN A 329 -24.37 -2.75 -8.24
N ILE A 330 -24.62 -1.92 -9.24
CA ILE A 330 -24.25 -2.16 -10.64
C ILE A 330 -22.95 -1.43 -10.90
N ASN A 331 -21.91 -2.18 -11.31
CA ASN A 331 -20.64 -1.60 -11.70
C ASN A 331 -20.44 -1.77 -13.20
N ILE A 332 -20.48 -0.67 -13.96
CA ILE A 332 -20.20 -0.69 -15.40
C ILE A 332 -18.68 -0.72 -15.60
N ARG A 333 -18.21 -1.64 -16.44
CA ARG A 333 -16.82 -1.76 -16.86
C ARG A 333 -16.74 -1.89 -18.37
N PHE A 334 -15.73 -1.26 -18.96
CA PHE A 334 -15.29 -1.56 -20.32
C PHE A 334 -13.94 -2.25 -20.21
N SER A 335 -13.79 -3.41 -20.84
CA SER A 335 -12.47 -3.95 -21.15
C SER A 335 -11.99 -3.31 -22.46
N ASP A 336 -10.79 -2.76 -22.46
CA ASP A 336 -9.99 -2.74 -23.69
C ASP A 336 -9.70 -4.21 -24.03
N ALA A 337 -9.89 -4.57 -25.31
CA ALA A 337 -10.10 -5.92 -25.82
C ALA A 337 -8.96 -6.96 -25.55
N GLU A 338 -8.87 -7.49 -24.32
CA GLU A 338 -7.92 -8.58 -23.98
C GLU A 338 -8.50 -9.77 -23.18
N PHE A 339 -9.79 -9.82 -22.83
CA PHE A 339 -10.40 -11.01 -22.17
C PHE A 339 -11.37 -11.82 -23.05
N GLY A 340 -12.01 -11.21 -24.05
CA GLY A 340 -13.00 -11.90 -24.92
C GLY A 340 -12.44 -13.12 -25.68
N ARG A 341 -11.17 -13.06 -26.10
CA ARG A 341 -10.51 -14.14 -26.86
C ARG A 341 -10.32 -15.46 -26.11
N TYR A 342 -10.57 -15.51 -24.79
CA TYR A 342 -10.50 -16.75 -24.01
C TYR A 342 -11.85 -17.45 -23.82
N TYR A 343 -12.98 -16.75 -23.99
CA TYR A 343 -14.32 -17.34 -23.89
C TYR A 343 -14.96 -17.64 -25.25
N GLU A 344 -14.63 -16.89 -26.30
CA GLU A 344 -15.10 -17.17 -27.68
C GLU A 344 -14.64 -18.54 -28.23
N SER A 345 -13.58 -19.13 -27.66
CA SER A 345 -13.12 -20.48 -28.01
C SER A 345 -13.83 -21.60 -27.22
N LEU A 346 -14.53 -21.27 -26.13
CA LEU A 346 -15.25 -22.23 -25.29
C LEU A 346 -16.76 -22.24 -25.59
N SER A 347 -17.36 -21.10 -25.94
CA SER A 347 -18.80 -21.02 -26.27
C SER A 347 -19.17 -21.54 -27.66
N ARG A 348 -18.21 -21.68 -28.58
CA ARG A 348 -18.44 -22.30 -29.91
C ARG A 348 -18.71 -23.81 -29.86
N ASN A 349 -18.51 -24.45 -28.70
CA ASN A 349 -18.71 -25.90 -28.50
C ASN A 349 -19.99 -26.24 -27.72
N SER A 350 -20.94 -25.31 -27.58
CA SER A 350 -22.29 -25.59 -27.04
C SER A 350 -23.37 -24.97 -27.92
N ILE A 351 -23.53 -25.54 -29.12
CA ILE A 351 -24.58 -25.22 -30.10
C ILE A 351 -25.76 -26.20 -29.89
N GLN A 352 -27.00 -25.74 -30.17
CA GLN A 352 -28.27 -26.50 -30.17
C GLN A 352 -28.89 -26.95 -28.82
N SER A 353 -29.67 -26.04 -28.20
CA SER A 353 -31.03 -26.34 -27.71
C SER A 353 -31.75 -25.00 -27.41
N ASN A 354 -32.55 -24.48 -28.35
CA ASN A 354 -33.99 -24.68 -28.50
C ASN A 354 -34.89 -23.80 -27.61
N LYS A 355 -35.75 -23.03 -28.30
CA LYS A 355 -37.07 -22.50 -27.92
C LYS A 355 -37.16 -21.32 -26.95
N GLU A 356 -37.49 -20.18 -27.56
CA GLU A 356 -38.67 -19.35 -27.24
C GLU A 356 -39.21 -19.46 -25.80
N ASN A 357 -39.02 -18.40 -25.02
CA ASN A 357 -39.86 -18.13 -23.85
C ASN A 357 -40.35 -16.68 -23.91
N ASN A 358 -41.66 -16.52 -24.04
CA ASN A 358 -42.34 -15.24 -24.11
C ASN A 358 -42.25 -14.49 -22.79
N TYR A 359 -41.34 -13.53 -22.67
CA TYR A 359 -41.39 -12.52 -21.61
C TYR A 359 -42.52 -11.53 -21.92
N GLN A 360 -43.74 -11.85 -21.52
CA GLN A 360 -44.86 -10.91 -21.59
C GLN A 360 -44.54 -9.64 -20.80
N ASN A 361 -44.73 -8.49 -21.45
CA ASN A 361 -44.59 -7.16 -20.87
C ASN A 361 -45.68 -6.90 -19.80
N PHE A 362 -45.49 -7.41 -18.60
CA PHE A 362 -46.29 -7.00 -17.44
C PHE A 362 -45.69 -5.73 -16.81
N GLU A 363 -46.52 -4.68 -16.72
CA GLU A 363 -46.26 -3.46 -15.95
C GLU A 363 -45.98 -3.79 -14.48
N THR A 364 -44.74 -4.13 -14.16
CA THR A 364 -44.36 -4.66 -12.86
C THR A 364 -43.32 -3.77 -12.20
N ASN A 365 -43.70 -3.22 -11.06
CA ASN A 365 -42.88 -2.33 -10.27
C ASN A 365 -41.75 -3.14 -9.60
N TYR A 366 -40.55 -2.57 -9.53
CA TYR A 366 -39.40 -3.17 -8.85
C TYR A 366 -39.45 -2.86 -7.35
N ILE A 367 -40.51 -3.35 -6.69
CA ILE A 367 -40.93 -3.00 -5.33
C ILE A 367 -39.86 -3.36 -4.28
N SER A 368 -38.99 -4.33 -4.57
CA SER A 368 -37.97 -4.78 -3.61
C SER A 368 -36.78 -3.82 -3.48
N ILE A 369 -36.46 -3.05 -4.54
CA ILE A 369 -35.22 -2.24 -4.57
C ILE A 369 -35.37 -1.00 -3.68
N THR A 370 -34.57 -0.91 -2.62
CA THR A 370 -34.55 0.23 -1.69
C THR A 370 -33.27 1.07 -1.79
N ASP A 371 -32.16 0.46 -2.22
CA ASP A 371 -30.88 1.14 -2.36
C ASP A 371 -30.24 0.75 -3.70
N LEU A 372 -29.89 1.72 -4.53
CA LEU A 372 -29.23 1.51 -5.82
C LEU A 372 -27.94 2.32 -5.90
N CYS A 373 -26.86 1.67 -6.36
CA CYS A 373 -25.59 2.30 -6.64
C CYS A 373 -25.15 1.98 -8.07
N LEU A 374 -25.06 3.01 -8.91
CA LEU A 374 -24.54 2.93 -10.27
C LEU A 374 -23.08 3.42 -10.27
N GLY A 375 -22.15 2.48 -10.16
CA GLY A 375 -20.71 2.73 -10.17
C GLY A 375 -20.13 2.60 -11.57
N ASN A 376 -19.19 3.48 -11.93
CA ASN A 376 -18.39 3.35 -13.16
C ASN A 376 -16.95 2.94 -12.79
N ILE A 377 -16.49 1.77 -13.25
CA ILE A 377 -15.16 1.22 -12.90
C ILE A 377 -14.09 1.73 -13.87
N LEU A 378 -13.40 2.77 -13.42
CA LEU A 378 -11.97 3.02 -13.62
C LEU A 378 -11.41 3.17 -15.04
N PHE A 379 -12.19 3.62 -16.02
CA PHE A 379 -11.63 4.15 -17.28
C PHE A 379 -12.23 5.52 -17.63
N TYR A 380 -11.36 6.53 -17.81
CA TYR A 380 -11.72 7.85 -18.35
C TYR A 380 -11.79 7.75 -19.89
N ASP A 381 -12.66 6.88 -20.39
CA ASP A 381 -13.00 6.84 -21.82
C ASP A 381 -14.33 7.58 -22.01
N ILE A 382 -14.43 8.41 -23.05
CA ILE A 382 -15.68 9.03 -23.48
C ILE A 382 -16.71 7.94 -23.85
N LYS A 383 -16.24 6.76 -24.28
CA LYS A 383 -17.07 5.56 -24.53
C LYS A 383 -17.61 4.91 -23.24
N SER A 384 -17.06 5.20 -22.07
CA SER A 384 -17.50 4.61 -20.78
C SER A 384 -18.84 5.14 -20.25
N LYS A 385 -19.47 6.04 -21.01
CA LYS A 385 -20.73 6.69 -20.68
C LYS A 385 -21.92 5.87 -21.20
N LEU A 386 -23.07 6.00 -20.56
CA LEU A 386 -24.32 5.41 -21.06
C LEU A 386 -24.73 6.08 -22.38
N SER A 387 -25.21 5.28 -23.33
CA SER A 387 -25.86 5.78 -24.54
C SER A 387 -27.27 6.28 -24.25
N ASP A 388 -27.83 7.06 -25.15
CA ASP A 388 -29.12 7.73 -24.95
C ASP A 388 -30.26 6.71 -24.80
N GLU A 389 -30.17 5.56 -25.49
CA GLU A 389 -31.06 4.42 -25.32
C GLU A 389 -30.91 3.72 -23.95
N GLU A 390 -29.67 3.58 -23.46
CA GLU A 390 -29.38 2.97 -22.15
C GLU A 390 -29.85 3.88 -21.01
N VAL A 391 -29.64 5.20 -21.14
CA VAL A 391 -30.19 6.21 -20.22
C VAL A 391 -31.71 6.15 -20.24
N SER A 392 -32.34 6.07 -21.41
CA SER A 392 -33.81 6.02 -21.54
C SER A 392 -34.40 4.75 -20.91
N ALA A 393 -33.81 3.59 -21.16
CA ALA A 393 -34.26 2.33 -20.55
C ALA A 393 -34.06 2.34 -19.03
N PHE A 394 -32.91 2.78 -18.54
CA PHE A 394 -32.65 2.90 -17.11
C PHE A 394 -33.56 3.93 -16.41
N THR A 395 -33.88 5.03 -17.09
CA THR A 395 -34.86 6.04 -16.66
C THR A 395 -36.25 5.41 -16.50
N ASN A 396 -36.70 4.63 -17.48
CA ASN A 396 -37.95 3.87 -17.40
C ASN A 396 -37.95 2.82 -16.27
N ASP A 397 -36.79 2.22 -15.97
CA ASP A 397 -36.66 1.26 -14.88
C ASP A 397 -36.63 1.92 -13.49
N LEU A 398 -35.98 3.08 -13.34
CA LEU A 398 -36.02 3.87 -12.10
C LEU A 398 -37.45 4.30 -11.72
N LEU A 399 -38.28 4.68 -12.69
CA LEU A 399 -39.69 5.02 -12.49
C LEU A 399 -40.50 3.84 -11.90
N LYS A 400 -40.09 2.59 -12.17
CA LYS A 400 -40.70 1.37 -11.62
C LYS A 400 -40.20 1.05 -10.20
N MET A 401 -39.07 1.62 -9.73
CA MET A 401 -38.50 1.38 -8.39
C MET A 401 -39.19 2.20 -7.29
N LYS A 402 -40.49 1.96 -7.08
CA LYS A 402 -41.34 2.77 -6.18
C LYS A 402 -40.86 2.85 -4.72
N ASN A 403 -40.04 1.91 -4.25
CA ASN A 403 -39.52 1.87 -2.88
C ASN A 403 -38.06 2.34 -2.74
N LEU A 404 -37.45 2.89 -3.79
CA LEU A 404 -36.07 3.37 -3.75
C LEU A 404 -35.94 4.55 -2.76
N ARG A 405 -35.14 4.37 -1.71
CA ARG A 405 -34.85 5.38 -0.67
C ARG A 405 -33.43 5.95 -0.76
N SER A 406 -32.49 5.19 -1.34
CA SER A 406 -31.09 5.61 -1.47
C SER A 406 -30.62 5.47 -2.93
N MET A 407 -30.02 6.52 -3.49
CA MET A 407 -29.41 6.49 -4.82
C MET A 407 -27.97 7.05 -4.81
N GLN A 408 -27.04 6.31 -5.41
CA GLN A 408 -25.66 6.76 -5.64
C GLN A 408 -25.30 6.63 -7.13
N THR A 409 -24.72 7.69 -7.70
CA THR A 409 -24.17 7.66 -9.07
C THR A 409 -23.03 8.68 -9.23
N ARG A 410 -22.40 8.71 -10.40
CA ARG A 410 -21.46 9.77 -10.81
C ARG A 410 -22.04 10.59 -11.94
N PHE A 411 -21.86 11.91 -11.90
CA PHE A 411 -22.28 12.81 -12.99
C PHE A 411 -21.62 12.41 -14.33
N LEU A 412 -20.33 12.06 -14.30
CA LEU A 412 -19.57 11.62 -15.47
C LEU A 412 -20.03 10.27 -16.11
N THR A 413 -21.00 9.56 -15.52
CA THR A 413 -21.58 8.33 -16.11
C THR A 413 -22.46 8.64 -17.34
N PHE A 414 -22.95 9.87 -17.46
CA PHE A 414 -23.91 10.28 -18.49
C PHE A 414 -23.20 10.99 -19.65
N SER A 415 -23.61 10.69 -20.88
CA SER A 415 -23.01 11.23 -22.12
C SER A 415 -23.04 12.77 -22.15
N SER A 416 -24.13 13.39 -21.70
CA SER A 416 -24.32 14.85 -21.65
C SER A 416 -25.02 15.33 -20.36
N SER A 417 -24.97 16.64 -20.12
CA SER A 417 -25.78 17.37 -19.12
C SER A 417 -27.29 17.06 -19.27
N ASN A 418 -27.80 17.05 -20.50
CA ASN A 418 -29.20 16.74 -20.79
C ASN A 418 -29.55 15.30 -20.40
N HIS A 419 -28.64 14.34 -20.58
CA HIS A 419 -28.83 12.95 -20.16
C HIS A 419 -28.84 12.78 -18.64
N PHE A 420 -28.08 13.58 -17.90
CA PHE A 420 -28.23 13.65 -16.45
C PHE A 420 -29.57 14.30 -16.04
N SER A 421 -30.07 15.31 -16.76
CA SER A 421 -31.41 15.87 -16.53
C SER A 421 -32.54 14.84 -16.74
N TYR A 422 -32.50 14.04 -17.81
CA TYR A 422 -33.45 12.93 -18.00
C TYR A 422 -33.41 11.91 -16.85
N PHE A 423 -32.22 11.56 -16.37
CA PHE A 423 -32.08 10.75 -15.17
C PHE A 423 -32.67 11.41 -13.91
N CYS A 424 -32.43 12.71 -13.70
CA CYS A 424 -33.00 13.47 -12.58
C CYS A 424 -34.54 13.51 -12.60
N LYS A 425 -35.17 13.43 -13.78
CA LYS A 425 -36.62 13.34 -13.97
C LYS A 425 -37.23 12.01 -13.53
N ALA A 426 -36.46 10.92 -13.53
CA ALA A 426 -36.92 9.61 -13.05
C ALA A 426 -36.68 9.37 -11.55
N LEU A 427 -36.01 10.31 -10.85
CA LEU A 427 -35.87 10.23 -9.40
C LEU A 427 -37.24 10.39 -8.73
N ASN A 428 -37.59 9.48 -7.82
CA ASN A 428 -38.90 9.46 -7.20
C ASN A 428 -38.95 10.28 -5.89
N ARG A 429 -40.17 10.63 -5.46
CA ARG A 429 -40.42 11.42 -4.24
C ARG A 429 -40.06 10.73 -2.91
N ASN A 430 -39.79 9.42 -2.94
CA ASN A 430 -39.51 8.59 -1.76
C ASN A 430 -38.00 8.49 -1.44
N LEU A 431 -37.13 9.06 -2.29
CA LEU A 431 -35.70 9.15 -2.05
C LEU A 431 -35.39 10.00 -0.81
N GLU A 432 -34.76 9.37 0.18
CA GLU A 432 -34.30 9.99 1.41
C GLU A 432 -32.81 10.36 1.35
N ASN A 433 -32.01 9.63 0.57
CA ASN A 433 -30.56 9.77 0.48
C ASN A 433 -30.08 9.84 -0.98
N ILE A 434 -29.33 10.87 -1.35
CA ILE A 434 -28.67 10.99 -2.65
C ILE A 434 -27.17 11.25 -2.46
N LYS A 435 -26.33 10.46 -3.16
CA LYS A 435 -24.91 10.72 -3.32
C LYS A 435 -24.55 10.91 -4.80
N LEU A 436 -23.98 12.07 -5.13
CA LEU A 436 -23.43 12.37 -6.46
C LEU A 436 -21.92 12.59 -6.36
N GLU A 437 -21.16 11.77 -7.09
CA GLU A 437 -19.71 11.90 -7.23
C GLU A 437 -19.35 12.61 -8.54
N LYS A 438 -18.21 13.32 -8.57
CA LYS A 438 -17.65 13.98 -9.76
C LYS A 438 -18.54 15.07 -10.37
N CYS A 439 -19.10 15.95 -9.53
CA CYS A 439 -20.05 16.99 -9.93
C CYS A 439 -19.38 18.27 -10.49
N SER A 440 -18.23 18.16 -11.17
CA SER A 440 -17.46 19.33 -11.64
C SER A 440 -18.21 20.17 -12.66
N ASP A 441 -19.01 19.50 -13.51
CA ASP A 441 -19.71 20.11 -14.64
C ASP A 441 -21.21 20.29 -14.34
N MET A 442 -21.60 20.10 -13.08
CA MET A 442 -22.98 20.25 -12.61
C MET A 442 -23.29 21.73 -12.34
N SER A 443 -24.32 22.25 -13.00
CA SER A 443 -24.93 23.57 -12.74
C SER A 443 -26.12 23.49 -11.78
N ILE A 444 -26.56 24.64 -11.26
CA ILE A 444 -27.77 24.81 -10.43
C ILE A 444 -29.01 24.13 -11.00
N TYR A 445 -29.22 24.16 -12.33
CA TYR A 445 -30.36 23.55 -13.02
C TYR A 445 -30.58 22.07 -12.65
N HIS A 446 -29.50 21.30 -12.48
CA HIS A 446 -29.60 19.90 -12.08
C HIS A 446 -30.06 19.73 -10.62
N LEU A 447 -29.64 20.63 -9.72
CA LEU A 447 -30.11 20.62 -8.33
C LEU A 447 -31.56 21.04 -8.23
N GLU A 448 -32.00 22.00 -9.04
CA GLU A 448 -33.42 22.34 -9.16
C GLU A 448 -34.24 21.14 -9.64
N GLU A 449 -33.77 20.40 -10.65
CA GLU A 449 -34.47 19.22 -11.17
C GLU A 449 -34.57 18.11 -10.11
N ILE A 450 -33.50 17.87 -9.35
CA ILE A 450 -33.53 16.96 -8.20
C ILE A 450 -34.50 17.48 -7.13
N ALA A 451 -34.54 18.79 -6.84
CA ALA A 451 -35.43 19.37 -5.84
C ALA A 451 -36.91 19.35 -6.24
N ARG A 452 -37.22 19.51 -7.53
CA ARG A 452 -38.58 19.36 -8.09
C ARG A 452 -39.15 17.97 -7.79
N ASN A 453 -38.33 16.93 -7.93
CA ASN A 453 -38.73 15.53 -7.83
C ASN A 453 -38.57 14.94 -6.41
N CYS A 454 -37.48 15.24 -5.71
CA CYS A 454 -37.08 14.66 -4.42
C CYS A 454 -37.41 15.58 -3.22
N LYS A 455 -38.65 16.05 -3.10
CA LYS A 455 -39.08 17.05 -2.10
C LYS A 455 -38.80 16.69 -0.63
N TYR A 456 -38.66 15.39 -0.31
CA TYR A 456 -38.44 14.87 1.05
C TYR A 456 -37.01 14.37 1.31
N LEU A 457 -36.05 14.77 0.46
CA LEU A 457 -34.64 14.41 0.62
C LEU A 457 -34.11 14.82 1.99
N LYS A 458 -33.58 13.85 2.74
CA LYS A 458 -33.05 14.02 4.11
C LYS A 458 -31.54 14.19 4.12
N ASN A 459 -30.83 13.45 3.27
CA ASN A 459 -29.38 13.46 3.20
C ASN A 459 -28.88 13.68 1.76
N LEU A 460 -28.02 14.66 1.58
CA LEU A 460 -27.40 15.00 0.30
C LEU A 460 -25.88 15.01 0.43
N ILE A 461 -25.21 14.25 -0.43
CA ILE A 461 -23.74 14.20 -0.55
C ILE A 461 -23.34 14.63 -1.96
N LEU A 462 -22.63 15.75 -2.05
CA LEU A 462 -22.09 16.30 -3.30
C LEU A 462 -20.55 16.32 -3.26
N GLU A 463 -19.90 15.64 -4.20
CA GLU A 463 -18.44 15.64 -4.30
C GLU A 463 -17.94 16.34 -5.58
N GLU A 464 -16.96 17.23 -5.42
CA GLU A 464 -16.21 17.93 -6.49
C GLU A 464 -16.98 19.07 -7.18
N ILE A 465 -17.73 19.86 -6.39
CA ILE A 465 -18.47 21.04 -6.90
C ILE A 465 -17.50 22.15 -7.33
N LYS A 466 -17.59 22.55 -8.60
CA LYS A 466 -16.81 23.67 -9.18
C LYS A 466 -17.65 24.92 -9.47
N SER A 467 -18.93 24.75 -9.83
CA SER A 467 -19.78 25.88 -10.22
C SER A 467 -20.10 26.80 -9.05
N GLU A 468 -19.80 28.09 -9.20
CA GLU A 468 -20.14 29.13 -8.22
C GLU A 468 -21.66 29.38 -8.10
N THR A 469 -22.47 28.83 -9.02
CA THR A 469 -23.93 28.85 -8.94
C THR A 469 -24.51 27.91 -7.87
N ILE A 470 -23.67 27.05 -7.27
CA ILE A 470 -24.07 26.08 -6.25
C ILE A 470 -23.52 26.53 -4.89
N THR A 471 -24.30 27.33 -4.19
CA THR A 471 -24.00 27.86 -2.86
C THR A 471 -24.73 27.08 -1.76
N LEU A 472 -24.28 27.20 -0.49
CA LEU A 472 -24.97 26.56 0.63
C LEU A 472 -26.38 27.15 0.83
N ASN A 473 -26.53 28.45 0.60
CA ASN A 473 -27.82 29.13 0.67
C ASN A 473 -28.81 28.61 -0.39
N ILE A 474 -28.34 28.34 -1.61
CA ILE A 474 -29.16 27.75 -2.69
C ILE A 474 -29.54 26.30 -2.36
N ILE A 475 -28.62 25.48 -1.83
CA ILE A 475 -28.94 24.11 -1.40
C ILE A 475 -30.01 24.12 -0.29
N ASN A 476 -29.88 25.01 0.70
CA ASN A 476 -30.84 25.13 1.80
C ASN A 476 -32.22 25.67 1.36
N SER A 477 -32.28 26.54 0.34
CA SER A 477 -33.56 27.05 -0.18
C SER A 477 -34.31 26.01 -1.02
N LEU A 478 -33.57 25.20 -1.79
CA LEU A 478 -34.12 24.10 -2.60
C LEU A 478 -34.58 22.91 -1.74
N PHE A 479 -33.76 22.47 -0.76
CA PHE A 479 -34.01 21.24 0.01
C PHE A 479 -34.47 21.53 1.46
N LYS A 480 -35.68 22.07 1.62
CA LYS A 480 -36.26 22.50 2.91
C LYS A 480 -36.37 21.43 4.02
N ASN A 481 -36.25 20.15 3.66
CA ASN A 481 -36.36 18.97 4.54
C ASN A 481 -34.99 18.31 4.86
N LEU A 482 -33.89 18.91 4.40
CA LEU A 482 -32.56 18.35 4.57
C LEU A 482 -32.15 18.37 6.05
N ILE A 483 -31.68 17.23 6.55
CA ILE A 483 -31.12 17.07 7.91
C ILE A 483 -29.62 16.75 7.88
N GLY A 484 -29.09 16.25 6.77
CA GLY A 484 -27.67 15.96 6.58
C GLY A 484 -27.15 16.50 5.25
N LEU A 485 -26.14 17.38 5.31
CA LEU A 485 -25.44 17.86 4.12
C LEU A 485 -23.95 17.53 4.24
N GLN A 486 -23.41 16.86 3.22
CA GLN A 486 -21.97 16.81 2.99
C GLN A 486 -21.66 17.40 1.61
N ILE A 487 -20.84 18.44 1.59
CA ILE A 487 -20.40 19.07 0.34
C ILE A 487 -18.86 19.13 0.29
N SER A 488 -18.31 18.66 -0.82
CA SER A 488 -16.90 18.84 -1.15
C SER A 488 -16.78 19.76 -2.35
N PHE A 489 -16.43 21.01 -2.07
CA PHE A 489 -16.06 21.97 -3.11
C PHE A 489 -14.72 21.57 -3.75
N SER A 490 -14.49 21.96 -5.00
CA SER A 490 -13.17 21.86 -5.64
C SER A 490 -12.17 22.82 -4.98
N SER A 491 -10.86 22.59 -5.15
CA SER A 491 -9.84 23.50 -4.57
C SER A 491 -9.88 24.92 -5.16
N CYS A 492 -10.48 25.08 -6.34
CA CYS A 492 -10.65 26.38 -7.00
C CYS A 492 -11.87 27.18 -6.50
N TYR A 493 -12.72 26.63 -5.63
CA TYR A 493 -13.91 27.33 -5.13
C TYR A 493 -13.53 28.35 -4.05
N ASP A 494 -14.06 29.57 -4.16
CA ASP A 494 -13.73 30.66 -3.24
C ASP A 494 -14.30 30.42 -1.83
N VAL A 495 -13.39 30.32 -0.85
CA VAL A 495 -13.75 30.12 0.57
C VAL A 495 -14.46 31.34 1.16
N SER A 496 -14.25 32.54 0.61
CA SER A 496 -14.96 33.75 1.05
C SER A 496 -16.48 33.62 0.83
N LYS A 497 -16.91 32.99 -0.27
CA LYS A 497 -18.32 32.72 -0.56
C LYS A 497 -18.92 31.73 0.43
N ILE A 498 -18.16 30.71 0.82
CA ILE A 498 -18.55 29.75 1.87
C ILE A 498 -18.69 30.45 3.23
N ILE A 499 -17.79 31.38 3.56
CA ILE A 499 -17.87 32.18 4.79
C ILE A 499 -19.09 33.10 4.79
N ASN A 500 -19.35 33.79 3.67
CA ASN A 500 -20.52 34.66 3.53
C ASN A 500 -21.83 33.86 3.65
N ASP A 501 -21.92 32.68 3.04
CA ASP A 501 -23.05 31.76 3.21
C ASP A 501 -23.24 31.29 4.66
N LEU A 502 -22.14 31.05 5.38
CA LEU A 502 -22.18 30.54 6.75
C LEU A 502 -22.40 31.64 7.80
N THR A 503 -22.14 32.91 7.52
CA THR A 503 -22.04 33.94 8.58
C THR A 503 -23.39 34.55 8.92
N LYS A 504 -23.77 34.47 10.21
CA LYS A 504 -24.81 35.29 10.83
C LYS A 504 -24.18 36.14 11.93
N ILE A 505 -24.44 37.44 11.90
CA ILE A 505 -24.02 38.39 12.94
C ILE A 505 -25.12 38.43 14.02
N GLU A 506 -24.75 38.33 15.30
CA GLU A 506 -25.64 38.58 16.44
C GLU A 506 -25.60 40.05 16.89
N GLU A 507 -26.63 40.48 17.62
CA GLU A 507 -26.76 41.85 18.18
C GLU A 507 -25.58 42.27 19.05
N ASN A 508 -24.90 41.30 19.66
CA ASN A 508 -23.69 41.48 20.47
C ASN A 508 -22.39 41.53 19.65
N GLY A 509 -22.46 41.54 18.32
CA GLY A 509 -21.33 41.54 17.39
C GLY A 509 -20.69 40.16 17.13
N ASN A 510 -21.11 39.09 17.81
CA ASN A 510 -20.52 37.76 17.61
C ASN A 510 -20.97 37.12 16.30
N LEU A 511 -20.03 36.47 15.61
CA LEU A 511 -20.31 35.66 14.42
C LEU A 511 -20.77 34.26 14.83
N LYS A 512 -21.93 33.81 14.35
CA LYS A 512 -22.44 32.43 14.47
C LYS A 512 -22.79 31.85 13.10
N ILE A 513 -22.90 30.53 13.02
CA ILE A 513 -23.27 29.88 11.76
C ILE A 513 -24.77 30.07 11.49
N ALA A 514 -25.11 30.47 10.26
CA ALA A 514 -26.45 30.52 9.68
C ALA A 514 -27.04 29.10 9.54
N TRP A 515 -27.39 28.50 10.67
CA TRP A 515 -27.70 27.08 10.77
C TRP A 515 -29.20 26.79 10.60
N SER A 516 -29.62 26.53 9.37
CA SER A 516 -31.00 26.16 9.02
C SER A 516 -31.24 24.65 9.14
N LYS A 517 -31.97 24.22 10.17
CA LYS A 517 -32.59 22.88 10.38
C LYS A 517 -31.71 21.61 10.32
N LEU A 518 -30.48 21.67 9.82
CA LEU A 518 -29.58 20.53 9.69
C LEU A 518 -29.24 19.91 11.05
N HIS A 519 -29.18 18.59 11.12
CA HIS A 519 -28.61 17.84 12.23
C HIS A 519 -27.11 17.56 12.00
N PHE A 520 -26.68 17.55 10.73
CA PHE A 520 -25.31 17.29 10.31
C PHE A 520 -24.91 18.18 9.12
N LEU A 521 -23.75 18.83 9.21
CA LEU A 521 -23.12 19.59 8.13
C LEU A 521 -21.62 19.26 8.08
N ASN A 522 -21.16 18.73 6.95
CA ASN A 522 -19.75 18.50 6.67
C ASN A 522 -19.32 19.24 5.40
N ILE A 523 -18.44 20.23 5.56
CA ILE A 523 -17.92 21.05 4.47
C ILE A 523 -16.45 20.71 4.26
N ASN A 524 -16.12 20.22 3.07
CA ASN A 524 -14.74 20.09 2.61
C ASN A 524 -14.46 21.23 1.61
N CYS A 525 -13.53 22.12 1.93
CA CYS A 525 -13.17 23.28 1.10
C CYS A 525 -11.66 23.40 0.92
N ALA A 526 -11.22 24.31 0.04
CA ALA A 526 -9.82 24.73 -0.02
C ALA A 526 -9.36 25.29 1.34
N TYR A 527 -8.05 25.30 1.58
CA TYR A 527 -7.51 25.79 2.84
C TYR A 527 -7.61 27.33 2.92
N PRO A 528 -8.25 27.89 3.95
CA PRO A 528 -8.49 29.33 4.07
C PRO A 528 -7.21 30.13 4.36
N LYS A 529 -7.24 31.43 4.01
CA LYS A 529 -6.27 32.43 4.49
C LYS A 529 -6.38 32.60 6.01
N SER A 530 -5.40 33.23 6.66
CA SER A 530 -5.38 33.41 8.13
C SER A 530 -6.63 34.10 8.68
N ASN A 531 -7.10 35.19 8.04
CA ASN A 531 -8.32 35.90 8.47
C ASN A 531 -9.58 35.05 8.28
N GLU A 532 -9.69 34.37 7.12
CA GLU A 532 -10.78 33.44 6.80
C GLU A 532 -10.84 32.27 7.79
N ARG A 533 -9.68 31.74 8.19
CA ARG A 533 -9.55 30.71 9.24
C ARG A 533 -10.06 31.21 10.59
N ASN A 534 -9.66 32.42 11.00
CA ASN A 534 -10.10 32.99 12.27
C ASN A 534 -11.62 33.16 12.30
N ILE A 535 -12.22 33.62 11.21
CA ILE A 535 -13.69 33.71 11.06
C ILE A 535 -14.33 32.31 11.15
N LEU A 536 -13.84 31.32 10.40
CA LEU A 536 -14.36 29.95 10.46
C LEU A 536 -14.23 29.32 11.86
N GLN A 537 -13.17 29.63 12.60
CA GLN A 537 -12.99 29.18 13.99
C GLN A 537 -13.96 29.88 14.93
N GLN A 538 -14.14 31.20 14.84
CA GLN A 538 -15.14 31.95 15.61
C GLN A 538 -16.56 31.39 15.36
N LEU A 539 -16.95 31.25 14.08
CA LEU A 539 -18.21 30.63 13.66
C LEU A 539 -18.40 29.24 14.28
N ALA A 540 -17.37 28.38 14.22
CA ALA A 540 -17.42 27.02 14.74
C ALA A 540 -17.38 26.91 16.28
N ASN A 541 -16.86 27.93 16.98
CA ASN A 541 -16.80 28.00 18.45
C ASN A 541 -18.09 28.60 19.04
N ASN A 542 -18.60 29.67 18.42
CA ASN A 542 -19.80 30.39 18.86
C ASN A 542 -21.11 29.64 18.56
N THR A 543 -21.07 28.53 17.79
CA THR A 543 -22.24 27.72 17.42
C THR A 543 -22.31 26.43 18.26
N PRO A 544 -23.15 26.31 19.31
CA PRO A 544 -23.16 25.16 20.22
C PRO A 544 -23.75 23.91 19.55
N ARG A 545 -23.00 22.80 19.49
CA ARG A 545 -23.42 21.54 18.85
C ARG A 545 -22.81 20.32 19.54
N ARG A 546 -23.41 19.13 19.36
CA ARG A 546 -22.78 17.85 19.74
C ARG A 546 -21.61 17.53 18.80
N CYS A 547 -20.67 16.72 19.28
CA CYS A 547 -19.53 16.25 18.51
C CYS A 547 -19.98 15.59 17.19
N GLY A 548 -19.26 15.85 16.10
CA GLY A 548 -19.57 15.32 14.78
C GLY A 548 -20.72 16.00 14.01
N GLN A 549 -21.56 16.84 14.64
CA GLN A 549 -22.67 17.50 13.93
C GLN A 549 -22.23 18.60 12.96
N LEU A 550 -21.16 19.34 13.28
CA LEU A 550 -20.54 20.34 12.41
C LEU A 550 -19.08 19.95 12.19
N LEU A 551 -18.72 19.76 10.93
CA LEU A 551 -17.37 19.48 10.48
C LEU A 551 -17.00 20.44 9.35
N ILE A 552 -15.86 21.13 9.52
CA ILE A 552 -15.24 21.94 8.47
C ILE A 552 -13.86 21.33 8.28
N GLN A 553 -13.64 20.70 7.14
CA GLN A 553 -12.41 20.00 6.79
C GLN A 553 -11.74 20.72 5.62
N TYR A 554 -10.42 20.81 5.67
CA TYR A 554 -9.66 21.43 4.60
C TYR A 554 -9.14 20.33 3.67
N LEU A 555 -9.45 20.45 2.39
CA LEU A 555 -8.82 19.64 1.35
C LEU A 555 -7.30 19.84 1.43
N LYS A 556 -6.55 18.76 1.27
CA LYS A 556 -5.11 18.86 1.08
C LYS A 556 -4.86 19.75 -0.14
N PRO A 557 -4.01 20.80 -0.04
CA PRO A 557 -3.67 21.61 -1.19
C PRO A 557 -3.14 20.70 -2.29
N SER A 558 -3.70 20.84 -3.49
CA SER A 558 -3.20 20.11 -4.64
C SER A 558 -1.82 20.65 -5.04
N ILE A 559 -1.09 19.89 -5.85
CA ILE A 559 0.29 20.21 -6.30
C ILE A 559 0.39 21.62 -6.91
N CYS A 560 -0.72 22.14 -7.45
CA CYS A 560 -0.77 23.36 -8.23
C CYS A 560 -0.98 24.66 -7.41
N GLU A 561 -1.23 24.60 -6.10
CA GLU A 561 -1.61 25.77 -5.29
C GLU A 561 -0.54 26.29 -4.30
N LYS A 562 0.67 25.70 -4.29
CA LYS A 562 1.74 26.09 -3.34
C LYS A 562 2.15 27.57 -3.38
N SER A 563 2.00 28.25 -4.52
CA SER A 563 2.41 29.66 -4.70
C SER A 563 1.62 30.66 -3.84
N ARG A 564 0.43 30.31 -3.34
CA ARG A 564 -0.33 31.15 -2.38
C ARG A 564 -0.03 30.84 -0.91
N TYR A 565 0.64 29.73 -0.62
CA TYR A 565 0.91 29.29 0.76
C TYR A 565 2.20 29.88 1.34
N ASP A 566 3.26 29.92 0.54
CA ASP A 566 4.60 30.32 1.01
C ASP A 566 4.67 31.82 1.37
N ALA A 567 3.77 32.65 0.83
CA ALA A 567 3.72 34.11 1.03
C ALA A 567 3.06 34.57 2.35
N CYS A 568 2.46 33.68 3.15
CA CYS A 568 1.77 34.03 4.40
C CYS A 568 2.50 33.55 5.68
N TYR A 569 3.68 32.93 5.55
CA TYR A 569 4.42 32.34 6.69
C TYR A 569 5.82 32.94 6.92
N THR A 570 6.22 33.96 6.15
CA THR A 570 7.49 34.68 6.36
C THR A 570 7.25 36.03 7.04
N GLY A 571 7.28 36.05 8.36
CA GLY A 571 7.19 37.27 9.19
C GLY A 571 7.35 36.97 10.67
N GLY A 572 8.59 37.07 11.19
CA GLY A 572 8.93 36.77 12.59
C GLY A 572 10.39 36.29 12.71
N ILE A 573 11.27 37.15 13.20
CA ILE A 573 12.75 37.04 13.11
C ILE A 573 13.36 36.61 14.49
N VAL A 574 14.60 36.08 14.47
CA VAL A 574 15.65 36.10 15.54
C VAL A 574 15.84 34.87 16.48
N GLY A 575 17.11 34.42 16.61
CA GLY A 575 17.70 33.73 17.79
C GLY A 575 17.73 32.18 17.75
N ALA A 576 18.85 31.44 17.65
CA ALA A 576 20.09 31.37 18.47
C ALA A 576 19.87 30.77 19.90
N THR A 577 20.66 29.86 20.48
CA THR A 577 21.80 29.01 20.03
C THR A 577 22.10 27.87 21.04
N ALA A 578 22.39 26.67 20.54
CA ALA A 578 23.44 25.71 20.98
C ALA A 578 23.57 25.12 22.43
N VAL A 579 24.20 23.92 22.48
CA VAL A 579 25.29 23.44 23.39
C VAL A 579 25.09 22.08 24.12
N ALA A 580 26.14 21.24 24.03
CA ALA A 580 26.61 20.12 24.88
C ALA A 580 26.00 18.69 24.87
N THR A 581 26.79 17.79 24.27
CA THR A 581 27.00 16.35 24.57
C THR A 581 28.14 16.19 25.63
N PRO A 582 28.91 15.07 25.84
CA PRO A 582 28.80 13.62 25.50
C PRO A 582 29.13 12.69 26.72
N VAL A 583 29.78 11.51 26.50
CA VAL A 583 30.29 10.43 27.42
C VAL A 583 29.41 9.14 27.37
N VAL A 584 29.90 7.89 27.19
CA VAL A 584 31.23 7.30 26.83
C VAL A 584 31.06 6.01 25.96
N ALA A 585 32.05 5.10 25.86
CA ALA A 585 32.16 3.95 24.93
C ALA A 585 32.45 2.57 25.67
N PRO A 586 33.01 1.50 25.05
CA PRO A 586 32.51 0.64 23.95
C PRO A 586 32.59 -0.90 24.20
N ALA A 587 31.83 -1.73 23.44
CA ALA A 587 32.08 -3.18 23.23
C ALA A 587 31.30 -3.73 21.99
N PRO A 588 31.72 -4.84 21.33
CA PRO A 588 31.31 -5.15 19.96
C PRO A 588 30.00 -5.93 19.83
N VAL A 589 29.15 -5.57 18.86
CA VAL A 589 27.94 -6.34 18.50
C VAL A 589 27.92 -6.62 16.99
N ILE A 590 27.76 -7.90 16.66
CA ILE A 590 27.74 -8.46 15.30
C ILE A 590 26.55 -7.88 14.51
N ALA A 591 26.84 -7.05 13.51
CA ALA A 591 25.83 -6.38 12.70
C ALA A 591 25.25 -7.29 11.60
N THR A 592 24.25 -8.09 11.94
CA THR A 592 23.37 -8.72 10.93
C THR A 592 22.57 -7.65 10.17
N PRO A 593 22.47 -7.69 8.83
CA PRO A 593 21.65 -6.73 8.10
C PRO A 593 20.15 -6.99 8.36
N PRO A 594 19.35 -5.96 8.70
CA PRO A 594 17.90 -6.09 8.78
C PRO A 594 17.35 -6.18 7.36
N VAL A 595 17.02 -7.39 6.94
CA VAL A 595 16.24 -7.65 5.74
C VAL A 595 14.80 -7.15 5.97
N ILE A 596 14.55 -5.88 5.65
CA ILE A 596 13.19 -5.39 5.38
C ILE A 596 12.90 -5.63 3.90
N ALA A 597 12.85 -6.91 3.53
CA ALA A 597 12.44 -7.39 2.22
C ALA A 597 11.52 -8.59 2.40
N ALA A 598 10.35 -8.52 1.75
CA ALA A 598 9.42 -9.61 1.48
C ALA A 598 9.19 -10.65 2.61
N ALA A 599 8.08 -10.50 3.34
CA ALA A 599 7.47 -11.64 4.01
C ALA A 599 7.17 -12.77 2.99
N PRO A 600 7.19 -14.05 3.40
CA PRO A 600 7.41 -15.16 2.46
C PRO A 600 6.24 -15.46 1.52
N LEU A 601 6.57 -16.10 0.40
CA LEU A 601 5.63 -16.82 -0.45
C LEU A 601 5.12 -18.08 0.26
N ALA A 602 3.94 -18.04 0.88
CA ALA A 602 3.11 -19.23 1.10
C ALA A 602 1.67 -18.85 1.47
N GLY A 603 0.68 -19.50 0.85
CA GLY A 603 -0.62 -19.75 1.48
C GLY A 603 -1.67 -18.64 1.51
N ASN A 604 -2.76 -18.92 0.78
CA ASN A 604 -4.16 -18.59 1.12
C ASN A 604 -4.76 -17.20 0.74
N PRO A 605 -5.78 -17.15 -0.15
CA PRO A 605 -6.65 -15.97 -0.32
C PRO A 605 -7.69 -15.89 0.82
N PHE A 606 -8.53 -14.84 0.79
CA PHE A 606 -9.63 -14.50 1.72
C PHE A 606 -9.29 -13.64 2.96
N ALA A 607 -9.20 -12.31 2.74
CA ALA A 607 -9.55 -11.29 3.74
C ALA A 607 -10.03 -9.99 3.05
N PRO A 608 -11.19 -9.39 3.43
CA PRO A 608 -11.76 -8.18 2.81
C PRO A 608 -11.21 -6.85 3.42
N PRO A 609 -11.62 -5.64 2.93
CA PRO A 609 -10.66 -4.54 2.72
C PRO A 609 -10.56 -3.51 3.85
N ILE A 610 -9.39 -3.41 4.50
CA ILE A 610 -9.09 -2.32 5.48
C ILE A 610 -7.78 -1.56 5.17
N ILE A 611 -6.82 -2.15 4.45
CA ILE A 611 -5.45 -1.58 4.30
C ILE A 611 -5.34 -0.45 3.24
N LEU A 612 -6.34 -0.27 2.37
CA LEU A 612 -6.31 0.67 1.23
C LEU A 612 -6.54 2.17 1.57
N ARG A 613 -6.64 2.54 2.86
CA ARG A 613 -6.89 3.93 3.28
C ARG A 613 -5.65 4.72 3.71
N VAL A 614 -4.53 4.04 3.98
CA VAL A 614 -3.28 4.66 4.48
C VAL A 614 -2.32 5.07 3.35
N ILE A 615 -2.28 4.33 2.24
CA ILE A 615 -1.34 4.56 1.12
C ILE A 615 -1.83 5.65 0.15
N ARG A 616 -3.11 6.04 0.19
CA ARG A 616 -3.72 7.00 -0.76
C ARG A 616 -3.41 8.49 -0.48
N ASN A 617 -2.50 8.79 0.46
CA ASN A 617 -2.40 10.11 1.08
C ASN A 617 -1.00 10.77 1.07
N HIS A 618 0.00 10.09 0.51
CA HIS A 618 1.34 10.60 0.22
C HIS A 618 1.75 10.13 -1.18
N LEU A 619 1.66 11.04 -2.15
CA LEU A 619 2.41 11.06 -3.42
C LEU A 619 1.83 12.20 -4.26
N GLY A 620 2.51 13.34 -4.21
CA GLY A 620 2.04 14.52 -4.94
C GLY A 620 2.71 15.80 -4.50
N PHE A 621 3.95 16.00 -4.96
CA PHE A 621 4.48 17.30 -5.36
C PHE A 621 5.61 17.06 -6.38
N ALA A 622 5.35 17.32 -7.66
CA ALA A 622 6.38 17.49 -8.67
C ALA A 622 6.29 18.93 -9.17
N ARG A 623 7.37 19.71 -9.03
CA ARG A 623 7.48 21.06 -9.59
C ARG A 623 7.98 20.98 -11.03
N ALA A 624 7.44 21.88 -11.85
CA ALA A 624 7.98 22.51 -13.07
C ALA A 624 9.05 21.76 -13.91
N GLY A 625 8.74 21.60 -15.20
CA GLY A 625 9.63 21.07 -16.23
C GLY A 625 8.83 20.34 -17.31
N SER A 626 8.92 20.83 -18.54
CA SER A 626 8.56 20.22 -19.85
C SER A 626 7.19 19.53 -20.10
N ASN A 627 6.60 19.93 -21.24
CA ASN A 627 5.61 19.26 -22.11
C ASN A 627 4.26 18.70 -21.53
N PRO A 628 3.09 19.29 -21.90
CA PRO A 628 1.76 18.83 -21.44
C PRO A 628 1.43 17.37 -21.76
N ALA A 629 1.91 16.83 -22.88
CA ALA A 629 1.61 15.46 -23.33
C ALA A 629 2.16 14.36 -22.39
N GLY A 630 3.28 14.61 -21.71
CA GLY A 630 3.89 13.65 -20.76
C GLY A 630 3.15 13.55 -19.42
N CYS A 631 2.42 14.60 -19.03
CA CYS A 631 1.73 14.68 -17.75
C CYS A 631 0.46 13.80 -17.71
N GLU A 632 -0.22 13.61 -18.85
CA GLU A 632 -1.31 12.64 -18.95
C GLU A 632 -0.81 11.18 -18.88
N ILE A 633 0.35 10.89 -19.47
CA ILE A 633 0.97 9.56 -19.40
C ILE A 633 1.29 9.21 -17.95
N LYS A 634 2.00 10.09 -17.22
CA LYS A 634 2.30 9.89 -15.79
C LYS A 634 1.02 9.74 -14.94
N LYS A 635 -0.03 10.53 -15.19
CA LYS A 635 -1.33 10.38 -14.48
C LYS A 635 -2.11 9.13 -14.87
N ARG A 636 -1.94 8.58 -16.09
CA ARG A 636 -2.50 7.29 -16.51
C ARG A 636 -1.73 6.11 -15.91
N GLU A 637 -0.40 6.19 -15.85
CA GLU A 637 0.46 5.21 -15.18
C GLU A 637 0.21 5.16 -13.67
N GLN A 638 0.09 6.32 -13.01
CA GLN A 638 -0.19 6.43 -11.57
C GLN A 638 -1.65 6.09 -11.21
N ARG A 639 -2.56 6.00 -12.20
CA ARG A 639 -3.88 5.36 -12.05
C ARG A 639 -3.82 3.84 -12.28
N ARG A 640 -2.98 3.37 -13.21
CA ARG A 640 -2.67 1.93 -13.40
C ARG A 640 -1.85 1.32 -12.24
N SER A 641 -1.10 2.10 -11.47
CA SER A 641 -0.30 1.61 -10.34
C SER A 641 -1.12 1.24 -9.10
N ASN A 642 -2.40 1.64 -9.04
CA ASN A 642 -3.32 1.28 -7.95
C ASN A 642 -4.06 -0.04 -8.18
N MET A 643 -3.86 -0.70 -9.34
CA MET A 643 -4.33 -2.07 -9.59
C MET A 643 -3.13 -3.01 -9.70
N ILE A 644 -3.19 -4.18 -9.06
CA ILE A 644 -2.14 -5.20 -9.19
C ILE A 644 -2.04 -5.64 -10.66
N GLN A 645 -0.95 -5.27 -11.32
CA GLN A 645 -0.67 -5.68 -12.70
C GLN A 645 -0.08 -7.08 -12.66
N PHE A 646 -0.88 -8.11 -12.93
CA PHE A 646 -0.36 -9.47 -13.00
C PHE A 646 0.55 -9.65 -14.23
N ALA A 647 1.55 -10.53 -14.08
CA ALA A 647 2.36 -10.98 -15.19
C ALA A 647 1.47 -11.74 -16.19
N PRO A 648 1.48 -11.39 -17.49
CA PRO A 648 0.68 -12.13 -18.48
C PRO A 648 1.08 -13.61 -18.51
N LEU A 649 0.12 -14.50 -18.73
CA LEU A 649 0.40 -15.95 -18.72
C LEU A 649 1.36 -16.36 -19.85
N ASN A 650 1.25 -15.72 -21.02
CA ASN A 650 2.09 -15.97 -22.19
C ASN A 650 3.39 -15.13 -22.19
N ILE A 651 4.26 -15.36 -21.21
CA ILE A 651 5.64 -14.82 -21.20
C ILE A 651 6.62 -15.87 -21.74
N SER A 652 7.42 -15.48 -22.72
CA SER A 652 8.45 -16.33 -23.35
C SER A 652 9.47 -16.89 -22.34
N LEU A 653 9.99 -18.08 -22.63
CA LEU A 653 10.97 -18.75 -21.77
C LEU A 653 12.20 -17.87 -21.49
N SER A 654 12.72 -17.17 -22.51
CA SER A 654 13.82 -16.20 -22.34
C SER A 654 13.51 -15.15 -21.26
N ARG A 655 12.33 -14.50 -21.31
CA ARG A 655 11.94 -13.51 -20.27
C ARG A 655 11.74 -14.14 -18.88
N ARG A 656 11.39 -15.43 -18.80
CA ARG A 656 11.33 -16.18 -17.54
C ARG A 656 12.73 -16.45 -17.00
N LEU A 657 13.65 -16.95 -17.83
CA LEU A 657 15.06 -17.22 -17.47
C LEU A 657 15.82 -15.96 -17.06
N GLN A 658 15.64 -14.85 -17.76
CA GLN A 658 16.10 -13.52 -17.34
C GLN A 658 15.56 -13.13 -15.96
N THR A 659 14.26 -13.34 -15.71
CA THR A 659 13.66 -13.01 -14.41
C THR A 659 14.16 -13.94 -13.30
N PHE A 660 14.40 -15.21 -13.62
CA PHE A 660 15.05 -16.17 -12.72
C PHE A 660 16.48 -15.74 -12.38
N ALA A 661 17.29 -15.30 -13.35
CA ALA A 661 18.65 -14.83 -13.11
C ALA A 661 18.70 -13.64 -12.13
N VAL A 662 17.82 -12.65 -12.28
CA VAL A 662 17.74 -11.52 -11.32
C VAL A 662 17.18 -11.97 -9.97
N ALA A 663 16.19 -12.85 -9.93
CA ALA A 663 15.66 -13.40 -8.68
C ALA A 663 16.73 -14.22 -7.92
N PHE A 664 17.56 -14.96 -8.65
CA PHE A 664 18.67 -15.75 -8.13
C PHE A 664 19.81 -14.85 -7.62
N TYR A 665 20.16 -13.78 -8.33
CA TYR A 665 21.09 -12.75 -7.82
C TYR A 665 20.59 -12.13 -6.51
N LEU A 666 19.32 -11.71 -6.46
CA LEU A 666 18.70 -11.17 -5.24
C LEU A 666 18.67 -12.20 -4.10
N PHE A 667 18.39 -13.46 -4.41
CA PHE A 667 18.50 -14.55 -3.44
C PHE A 667 19.94 -14.65 -2.90
N LEU A 668 20.95 -14.78 -3.77
CA LEU A 668 22.36 -14.90 -3.39
C LEU A 668 22.89 -13.72 -2.56
N PHE A 669 22.46 -12.49 -2.84
CA PHE A 669 23.01 -11.28 -2.21
C PHE A 669 22.18 -10.70 -1.05
N LEU A 670 20.89 -11.01 -0.95
CA LEU A 670 20.01 -10.52 0.13
C LEU A 670 19.52 -11.63 1.08
N ILE A 671 19.07 -12.77 0.55
CA ILE A 671 18.39 -13.82 1.34
C ILE A 671 19.38 -14.87 1.84
N PHE A 672 20.16 -15.44 0.92
CA PHE A 672 21.13 -16.49 1.19
C PHE A 672 22.18 -16.11 2.26
N PRO A 673 22.69 -14.87 2.36
CA PRO A 673 23.64 -14.51 3.41
C PRO A 673 23.01 -14.57 4.82
N VAL A 674 21.70 -14.33 4.95
CA VAL A 674 20.98 -14.52 6.22
C VAL A 674 20.84 -16.01 6.54
N ILE A 675 20.55 -16.85 5.54
CA ILE A 675 20.53 -18.31 5.69
C ILE A 675 21.92 -18.83 6.10
N VAL A 676 23.00 -18.34 5.49
CA VAL A 676 24.38 -18.72 5.85
C VAL A 676 24.71 -18.28 7.28
N VAL A 677 24.36 -17.06 7.71
CA VAL A 677 24.56 -16.63 9.11
C VAL A 677 23.77 -17.50 10.08
N TYR A 678 22.54 -17.89 9.75
CA TYR A 678 21.75 -18.84 10.55
C TYR A 678 22.39 -20.24 10.60
N ILE A 679 22.95 -20.74 9.50
CA ILE A 679 23.70 -22.01 9.46
C ILE A 679 24.97 -21.92 10.30
N LEU A 680 25.75 -20.85 10.19
CA LEU A 680 26.95 -20.63 11.02
C LEU A 680 26.61 -20.59 12.51
N TYR A 681 25.57 -19.86 12.88
CA TYR A 681 25.07 -19.82 14.26
C TYR A 681 24.64 -21.22 14.74
N SER A 682 23.90 -21.96 13.90
CA SER A 682 23.45 -23.33 14.19
C SER A 682 24.62 -24.30 14.34
N LEU A 683 25.65 -24.19 13.50
CA LEU A 683 26.87 -25.00 13.61
C LEU A 683 27.63 -24.69 14.91
N ALA A 684 27.74 -23.41 15.29
CA ALA A 684 28.48 -22.96 16.47
C ALA A 684 27.90 -23.49 17.78
N ILE A 685 26.57 -23.65 17.86
CA ILE A 685 25.87 -24.21 19.03
C ILE A 685 25.65 -25.73 18.96
N SER A 686 26.20 -26.40 17.94
CA SER A 686 26.01 -27.84 17.71
C SER A 686 27.29 -28.64 17.93
N ASN A 687 27.18 -29.97 17.98
CA ASN A 687 28.33 -30.88 17.98
C ASN A 687 29.22 -30.77 16.72
N TYR A 688 28.83 -29.99 15.71
CA TYR A 688 29.59 -29.72 14.50
C TYR A 688 30.38 -28.39 14.55
N TRP A 689 30.51 -27.76 15.71
CA TRP A 689 31.29 -26.51 15.89
C TRP A 689 32.73 -26.62 15.36
N TRP A 690 33.34 -27.81 15.39
CA TRP A 690 34.67 -28.07 14.85
C TRP A 690 34.79 -27.81 13.34
N LEU A 691 33.70 -27.92 12.57
CA LEU A 691 33.67 -27.52 11.15
C LEU A 691 33.89 -26.02 10.99
N LEU A 692 33.40 -25.21 11.94
CA LEU A 692 33.70 -23.77 11.97
C LEU A 692 35.17 -23.54 12.28
N CYS A 693 35.76 -24.28 13.21
CA CYS A 693 37.21 -24.17 13.49
C CYS A 693 38.06 -24.54 12.27
N ILE A 694 37.68 -25.56 11.50
CA ILE A 694 38.34 -25.88 10.22
C ILE A 694 38.17 -24.72 9.21
N TYR A 695 36.96 -24.22 9.01
CA TYR A 695 36.68 -23.16 8.04
C TYR A 695 37.31 -21.81 8.42
N PHE A 696 37.14 -21.35 9.66
CA PHE A 696 37.75 -20.11 10.16
C PHE A 696 39.27 -20.25 10.28
N GLY A 697 39.78 -21.41 10.68
CA GLY A 697 41.22 -21.70 10.66
C GLY A 697 41.79 -21.61 9.25
N TRP A 698 41.17 -22.27 8.27
CA TRP A 698 41.58 -22.17 6.87
C TRP A 698 41.48 -20.72 6.34
N TRP A 699 40.40 -19.99 6.65
CA TRP A 699 40.24 -18.61 6.23
C TRP A 699 41.31 -17.70 6.84
N ILE A 700 41.56 -17.80 8.15
CA ILE A 700 42.57 -16.98 8.85
C ILE A 700 44.00 -17.28 8.36
N LEU A 701 44.32 -18.55 8.11
CA LEU A 701 45.67 -18.99 7.71
C LEU A 701 45.96 -18.80 6.22
N PHE A 702 44.97 -18.95 5.33
CA PHE A 702 45.20 -19.05 3.88
C PHE A 702 44.40 -18.08 3.00
N ASP A 703 43.26 -17.52 3.47
CA ASP A 703 42.37 -16.72 2.60
C ASP A 703 41.92 -15.38 3.21
N LYS A 704 42.59 -14.91 4.26
CA LYS A 704 42.20 -13.74 5.03
C LYS A 704 42.23 -12.46 4.19
N ASP A 705 43.38 -12.18 3.58
CA ASP A 705 43.67 -10.91 2.89
C ASP A 705 43.49 -10.99 1.36
N THR A 706 43.05 -12.12 0.81
CA THR A 706 42.85 -12.32 -0.64
C THR A 706 41.87 -11.32 -1.28
N HIS A 707 40.95 -10.78 -0.49
CA HIS A 707 40.00 -9.74 -0.92
C HIS A 707 40.65 -8.34 -1.07
N LYS A 708 41.88 -8.16 -0.57
CA LYS A 708 42.66 -6.92 -0.70
C LYS A 708 43.55 -6.90 -1.93
N THR A 709 43.96 -8.06 -2.42
CA THR A 709 44.86 -8.18 -3.59
C THR A 709 44.10 -8.31 -4.90
N GLY A 710 42.84 -8.77 -4.86
CA GLY A 710 42.04 -9.05 -6.05
C GLY A 710 42.57 -10.21 -6.89
N SER A 711 43.43 -11.07 -6.31
CA SER A 711 44.14 -12.14 -7.02
C SER A 711 43.26 -13.35 -7.36
N ALA A 712 42.21 -13.62 -6.58
CA ALA A 712 41.37 -14.81 -6.73
C ALA A 712 40.21 -14.65 -7.73
N ARG A 713 40.37 -13.80 -8.75
CA ARG A 713 39.40 -13.61 -9.84
C ARG A 713 39.22 -14.92 -10.64
N SER A 714 37.98 -15.31 -10.92
CA SER A 714 37.63 -16.51 -11.69
C SER A 714 36.90 -16.15 -12.98
N GLU A 715 37.56 -16.31 -14.13
CA GLU A 715 36.95 -16.02 -15.42
C GLU A 715 35.76 -16.95 -15.75
N LEU A 716 35.71 -18.16 -15.19
CA LEU A 716 34.55 -19.05 -15.26
C LEU A 716 33.32 -18.40 -14.63
N LEU A 717 33.46 -17.85 -13.41
CA LEU A 717 32.35 -17.18 -12.73
C LEU A 717 31.97 -15.89 -13.46
N ARG A 718 32.95 -15.11 -13.92
CA ARG A 718 32.68 -13.83 -14.62
C ARG A 718 31.96 -14.02 -15.95
N ASN A 719 32.17 -15.14 -16.65
CA ASN A 719 31.50 -15.48 -17.89
C ASN A 719 30.21 -16.31 -17.71
N TRP A 720 29.76 -16.54 -16.47
CA TRP A 720 28.62 -17.41 -16.17
C TRP A 720 27.32 -16.93 -16.86
N PHE A 721 26.57 -17.87 -17.44
CA PHE A 721 25.43 -17.58 -18.31
C PHE A 721 24.31 -16.77 -17.63
N LEU A 722 24.15 -16.91 -16.31
CA LEU A 722 23.18 -16.14 -15.53
C LEU A 722 23.45 -14.63 -15.59
N TRP A 723 24.70 -14.19 -15.70
CA TRP A 723 25.03 -12.78 -15.85
C TRP A 723 24.61 -12.23 -17.21
N LYS A 724 24.67 -13.03 -18.28
CA LYS A 724 24.13 -12.65 -19.60
C LYS A 724 22.61 -12.50 -19.54
N TRP A 725 21.90 -13.46 -18.95
CA TRP A 725 20.45 -13.35 -18.74
C TRP A 725 20.04 -12.19 -17.81
N MET A 726 20.89 -11.82 -16.85
CA MET A 726 20.70 -10.63 -16.03
C MET A 726 20.99 -9.34 -16.82
N ALA A 727 21.98 -9.32 -17.71
CA ALA A 727 22.22 -8.20 -18.62
C ALA A 727 21.03 -7.99 -19.59
N ASP A 728 20.52 -9.07 -20.19
CA ASP A 728 19.34 -9.06 -21.07
C ASP A 728 18.03 -8.68 -20.34
N TYR A 729 18.03 -8.72 -19.01
CA TYR A 729 16.88 -8.26 -18.21
C TYR A 729 16.75 -6.74 -18.24
N PHE A 730 17.89 -6.03 -18.23
CA PHE A 730 18.04 -4.57 -18.18
C PHE A 730 18.51 -3.95 -19.51
N PRO A 731 18.33 -4.66 -20.64
CA PRO A 731 19.18 -4.57 -21.85
C PRO A 731 20.43 -3.67 -21.73
N ILE A 732 21.35 -4.04 -20.84
CA ILE A 732 22.45 -3.15 -20.44
C ILE A 732 23.47 -2.96 -21.56
N LYS A 733 23.97 -1.72 -21.71
CA LYS A 733 24.98 -1.34 -22.70
C LYS A 733 26.12 -0.57 -22.01
N LEU A 734 27.34 -0.91 -22.38
CA LEU A 734 28.57 -0.21 -22.00
C LEU A 734 29.06 0.62 -23.19
N HIS A 735 29.32 1.91 -22.97
CA HIS A 735 29.77 2.86 -23.98
C HIS A 735 31.10 3.47 -23.54
N LYS A 736 32.09 3.54 -24.45
CA LYS A 736 33.34 4.28 -24.24
C LYS A 736 33.32 5.61 -24.99
N THR A 737 33.88 6.67 -24.40
CA THR A 737 34.15 7.93 -25.12
C THR A 737 35.61 8.08 -25.53
N ALA A 738 36.52 7.39 -24.86
CA ALA A 738 37.95 7.34 -25.19
C ALA A 738 38.52 5.93 -24.92
N GLU A 739 39.70 5.65 -25.46
CA GLU A 739 40.46 4.47 -25.09
C GLU A 739 41.14 4.63 -23.72
N LEU A 740 41.30 3.51 -23.02
CA LEU A 740 42.12 3.43 -21.80
C LEU A 740 43.40 2.67 -22.14
N ARG A 741 44.56 3.30 -21.91
CA ARG A 741 45.87 2.73 -22.23
C ARG A 741 46.21 1.62 -21.24
N SER A 742 46.67 0.48 -21.74
CA SER A 742 47.04 -0.67 -20.89
C SER A 742 48.25 -0.42 -20.00
N ASP A 743 49.06 0.59 -20.26
CA ASP A 743 50.23 0.97 -19.46
C ASP A 743 49.91 1.88 -18.25
N LYS A 744 48.63 2.20 -18.03
CA LYS A 744 48.18 3.05 -16.91
C LYS A 744 47.21 2.34 -15.97
N ASN A 745 47.23 2.75 -14.70
CA ASN A 745 46.24 2.36 -13.71
C ASN A 745 45.17 3.45 -13.57
N TYR A 746 43.94 3.04 -13.27
CA TYR A 746 42.76 3.90 -13.31
C TYR A 746 41.94 3.81 -12.04
N ILE A 747 41.36 4.94 -11.62
CA ILE A 747 40.22 4.95 -10.71
C ILE A 747 38.98 5.35 -11.51
N ILE A 748 38.10 4.39 -11.77
CA ILE A 748 36.81 4.64 -12.43
C ILE A 748 35.80 4.99 -11.34
N GLY A 749 35.36 6.24 -11.29
CA GLY A 749 34.35 6.69 -10.32
C GLY A 749 32.94 6.43 -10.85
N CYS A 750 32.26 5.45 -10.26
CA CYS A 750 31.00 4.89 -10.72
C CYS A 750 29.79 5.62 -10.11
N HIS A 751 28.97 6.26 -10.95
CA HIS A 751 27.77 7.00 -10.52
C HIS A 751 26.52 6.64 -11.35
N PRO A 752 25.29 6.81 -10.81
CA PRO A 752 24.98 6.85 -9.38
C PRO A 752 25.12 5.44 -8.76
N HIS A 753 25.12 5.33 -7.44
CA HIS A 753 25.13 4.06 -6.72
C HIS A 753 23.86 3.23 -7.00
N GLY A 754 22.70 3.86 -7.09
CA GLY A 754 21.41 3.17 -7.10
C GLY A 754 21.13 2.43 -5.79
N ILE A 755 20.10 1.59 -5.78
CA ILE A 755 19.77 0.79 -4.58
C ILE A 755 20.71 -0.41 -4.42
N LEU A 756 21.01 -1.14 -5.52
CA LEU A 756 21.81 -2.37 -5.51
C LEU A 756 22.95 -2.39 -6.57
N SER A 757 23.19 -1.26 -7.25
CA SER A 757 24.30 -1.09 -8.21
C SER A 757 24.37 -2.17 -9.31
N PHE A 758 23.22 -2.51 -9.93
CA PHE A 758 23.15 -3.60 -10.91
C PHE A 758 24.05 -3.37 -12.12
N GLY A 759 24.06 -2.15 -12.68
CA GLY A 759 24.91 -1.85 -13.83
C GLY A 759 26.40 -1.92 -13.51
N HIS A 760 26.82 -1.46 -12.32
CA HIS A 760 28.23 -1.52 -11.91
C HIS A 760 28.69 -2.96 -11.66
N PHE A 761 27.84 -3.80 -11.06
CA PHE A 761 28.13 -5.24 -10.93
C PHE A 761 28.27 -5.92 -12.29
N LEU A 762 27.29 -5.75 -13.18
CA LEU A 762 27.31 -6.38 -14.51
C LEU A 762 28.51 -5.94 -15.34
N ASN A 763 28.87 -4.65 -15.34
CA ASN A 763 29.99 -4.13 -16.14
C ASN A 763 31.38 -4.44 -15.57
N PHE A 764 31.58 -4.41 -14.25
CA PHE A 764 32.94 -4.44 -13.67
C PHE A 764 33.24 -5.71 -12.87
N ALA A 765 32.22 -6.45 -12.44
CA ALA A 765 32.37 -7.72 -11.72
C ALA A 765 32.09 -8.95 -12.62
N THR A 766 31.56 -8.77 -13.84
CA THR A 766 31.29 -9.86 -14.79
C THR A 766 31.82 -9.53 -16.19
N GLU A 767 31.68 -10.46 -17.15
CA GLU A 767 31.89 -10.21 -18.59
C GLU A 767 30.56 -10.09 -19.37
N SER A 768 29.41 -9.92 -18.69
CA SER A 768 28.11 -9.91 -19.37
C SER A 768 27.96 -8.81 -20.42
N THR A 769 28.68 -7.69 -20.27
CA THR A 769 28.72 -6.57 -21.23
C THR A 769 30.02 -6.50 -22.05
N GLY A 770 30.93 -7.47 -21.87
CA GLY A 770 32.18 -7.57 -22.62
C GLY A 770 33.19 -6.45 -22.33
N PHE A 771 33.35 -6.04 -21.07
CA PHE A 771 34.29 -4.98 -20.67
C PHE A 771 35.70 -5.22 -21.24
N SER A 772 36.23 -6.44 -21.11
CA SER A 772 37.59 -6.76 -21.60
C SER A 772 37.73 -6.72 -23.13
N LYS A 773 36.62 -6.69 -23.89
CA LYS A 773 36.63 -6.41 -25.34
C LYS A 773 36.58 -4.91 -25.63
N MET A 774 35.92 -4.13 -24.77
CA MET A 774 35.80 -2.67 -24.92
C MET A 774 37.11 -1.95 -24.55
N PHE A 775 37.78 -2.43 -23.49
CA PHE A 775 39.04 -1.92 -22.96
C PHE A 775 40.07 -3.06 -22.85
N PRO A 776 40.68 -3.48 -23.96
CA PRO A 776 41.66 -4.57 -23.95
C PRO A 776 42.87 -4.23 -23.08
N GLY A 777 43.33 -5.20 -22.29
CA GLY A 777 44.42 -5.03 -21.33
C GLY A 777 44.04 -4.36 -20.00
N ILE A 778 42.81 -3.85 -19.84
CA ILE A 778 42.33 -3.29 -18.58
C ILE A 778 41.55 -4.34 -17.77
N VAL A 779 41.97 -4.57 -16.53
CA VAL A 779 41.32 -5.48 -15.58
C VAL A 779 40.51 -4.66 -14.56
N PRO A 780 39.16 -4.60 -14.69
CA PRO A 780 38.31 -3.88 -13.74
C PRO A 780 38.17 -4.68 -12.44
N SER A 781 38.20 -3.97 -11.31
CA SER A 781 37.93 -4.50 -9.98
C SER A 781 36.88 -3.63 -9.31
N LEU A 782 35.64 -4.13 -9.19
CA LEU A 782 34.58 -3.41 -8.48
C LEU A 782 34.91 -3.33 -6.99
N VAL A 783 34.97 -2.11 -6.46
CA VAL A 783 35.31 -1.83 -5.07
C VAL A 783 34.02 -1.81 -4.24
N THR A 784 33.96 -2.64 -3.19
CA THR A 784 32.75 -2.83 -2.37
C THR A 784 33.05 -2.89 -0.87
N LEU A 785 32.03 -2.85 -0.03
CA LEU A 785 32.18 -2.77 1.44
C LEU A 785 32.94 -4.00 1.99
N PRO A 786 33.82 -3.85 3.01
CA PRO A 786 34.56 -4.97 3.60
C PRO A 786 33.64 -6.10 4.11
N SER A 787 32.45 -5.74 4.60
CA SER A 787 31.44 -6.68 5.09
C SER A 787 30.91 -7.67 4.04
N GLN A 788 31.10 -7.40 2.75
CA GLN A 788 30.79 -8.36 1.68
C GLN A 788 31.67 -9.61 1.75
N PHE A 789 32.88 -9.49 2.31
CA PHE A 789 33.90 -10.53 2.36
C PHE A 789 33.92 -11.32 3.68
N PHE A 790 32.98 -11.09 4.60
CA PHE A 790 32.94 -11.81 5.89
C PHE A 790 32.01 -13.03 5.89
N ILE A 791 30.96 -13.04 5.06
CA ILE A 791 29.97 -14.13 5.03
C ILE A 791 30.41 -15.20 4.00
N PRO A 792 30.52 -16.49 4.38
CA PRO A 792 30.84 -17.57 3.44
C PRO A 792 29.88 -17.65 2.26
N PHE A 793 30.34 -18.24 1.17
CA PHE A 793 29.73 -18.27 -0.17
C PHE A 793 29.60 -16.89 -0.83
N ARG A 794 29.11 -15.87 -0.10
CA ARG A 794 29.10 -14.47 -0.56
C ARG A 794 30.52 -13.95 -0.77
N ARG A 795 31.42 -14.18 0.20
CA ARG A 795 32.85 -13.85 0.11
C ARG A 795 33.46 -14.46 -1.15
N GLU A 796 33.24 -15.75 -1.39
CA GLU A 796 33.72 -16.47 -2.57
C GLU A 796 33.17 -15.87 -3.87
N ILE A 797 31.86 -15.65 -3.99
CA ILE A 797 31.25 -15.06 -5.19
C ILE A 797 31.81 -13.67 -5.50
N VAL A 798 31.91 -12.79 -4.49
CA VAL A 798 32.42 -11.41 -4.64
C VAL A 798 33.93 -11.40 -4.93
N LYS A 799 34.69 -12.29 -4.30
CA LYS A 799 36.14 -12.46 -4.56
C LYS A 799 36.39 -13.00 -5.97
N TRP A 800 35.65 -14.04 -6.37
CA TRP A 800 35.74 -14.69 -7.68
C TRP A 800 35.22 -13.82 -8.82
N SER A 801 34.31 -12.87 -8.58
CA SER A 801 33.96 -11.83 -9.55
C SER A 801 35.11 -10.80 -9.78
N GLY A 802 36.19 -10.89 -9.02
CA GLY A 802 37.33 -9.97 -9.07
C GLY A 802 37.06 -8.64 -8.37
N SER A 803 36.07 -8.60 -7.47
CA SER A 803 35.79 -7.42 -6.64
C SER A 803 36.72 -7.38 -5.44
N ILE A 804 37.04 -6.17 -4.97
CA ILE A 804 37.95 -5.93 -3.83
C ILE A 804 37.26 -5.10 -2.74
N SER A 805 37.83 -5.10 -1.54
CA SER A 805 37.35 -4.24 -0.45
C SER A 805 37.62 -2.76 -0.70
N SER A 806 36.80 -1.89 -0.11
CA SER A 806 36.95 -0.43 -0.12
C SER A 806 38.01 0.09 0.85
N ASP A 807 38.76 -0.80 1.50
CA ASP A 807 39.90 -0.43 2.34
C ASP A 807 41.00 0.22 1.49
N VAL A 808 41.62 1.27 2.03
CA VAL A 808 42.66 2.07 1.35
C VAL A 808 43.80 1.18 0.83
N GLU A 809 44.27 0.24 1.66
CA GLU A 809 45.27 -0.78 1.32
C GLU A 809 44.87 -1.59 0.07
N SER A 810 43.62 -2.04 -0.01
CA SER A 810 43.12 -2.87 -1.13
C SER A 810 43.17 -2.11 -2.46
N ILE A 811 42.78 -0.84 -2.43
CA ILE A 811 42.78 0.02 -3.61
C ILE A 811 44.22 0.37 -3.99
N GLN A 812 45.09 0.69 -3.03
CA GLN A 812 46.51 0.95 -3.30
C GLN A 812 47.21 -0.26 -3.92
N ASN A 813 47.01 -1.47 -3.39
CA ASN A 813 47.63 -2.71 -3.89
C ASN A 813 47.35 -2.93 -5.39
N ILE A 814 46.14 -2.62 -5.87
CA ILE A 814 45.85 -2.76 -7.31
C ILE A 814 46.31 -1.57 -8.15
N LEU A 815 46.40 -0.36 -7.59
CA LEU A 815 46.88 0.83 -8.31
C LEU A 815 48.41 0.94 -8.39
N GLN A 816 49.13 0.15 -7.58
CA GLN A 816 50.59 0.06 -7.57
C GLN A 816 51.14 -0.98 -8.56
N ASN A 817 50.32 -1.56 -9.43
CA ASN A 817 50.81 -2.48 -10.46
C ASN A 817 51.76 -1.74 -11.43
N PRO A 818 53.07 -2.06 -11.48
CA PRO A 818 54.04 -1.30 -12.26
C PRO A 818 53.80 -1.38 -13.77
N ASN A 819 53.09 -2.40 -14.24
CA ASN A 819 52.79 -2.62 -15.65
C ASN A 819 51.50 -1.91 -16.12
N GLY A 820 50.82 -1.15 -15.26
CA GLY A 820 49.52 -0.56 -15.56
C GLY A 820 48.36 -1.57 -15.61
N GLY A 821 47.30 -1.24 -16.34
CA GLY A 821 46.23 -2.18 -16.70
C GLY A 821 45.24 -2.51 -15.59
N ARG A 822 45.29 -1.84 -14.42
CA ARG A 822 44.34 -2.07 -13.31
C ARG A 822 43.36 -0.92 -13.19
N ALA A 823 42.07 -1.24 -13.10
CA ALA A 823 41.02 -0.25 -12.87
C ALA A 823 40.26 -0.51 -11.57
N ALA A 824 40.40 0.41 -10.60
CA ALA A 824 39.61 0.44 -9.38
C ALA A 824 38.25 1.10 -9.66
N CYS A 825 37.17 0.31 -9.77
CA CYS A 825 35.83 0.82 -10.04
C CYS A 825 35.12 1.14 -8.71
N ILE A 826 35.15 2.41 -8.29
CA ILE A 826 34.67 2.86 -6.98
C ILE A 826 33.30 3.51 -7.10
N VAL A 827 32.30 3.00 -6.38
CA VAL A 827 30.98 3.65 -6.28
C VAL A 827 31.04 4.78 -5.23
N ILE A 828 31.48 5.97 -5.65
CA ILE A 828 31.97 7.04 -4.76
C ILE A 828 30.93 7.55 -3.75
N GLY A 829 29.67 7.67 -4.14
CA GLY A 829 28.58 8.07 -3.23
C GLY A 829 28.31 7.07 -2.10
N GLY A 830 28.67 5.80 -2.33
CA GLY A 830 28.57 4.70 -1.37
C GLY A 830 27.15 4.49 -0.83
N ALA A 831 27.08 3.81 0.32
CA ALA A 831 25.82 3.53 1.02
C ALA A 831 24.98 4.79 1.31
N GLU A 832 25.57 5.98 1.38
CA GLU A 832 24.81 7.18 1.66
C GLU A 832 23.96 7.66 0.48
N GLU A 833 24.47 7.53 -0.75
CA GLU A 833 23.76 7.89 -1.98
C GLU A 833 22.64 6.89 -2.31
N ALA A 834 22.76 5.64 -1.88
CA ALA A 834 21.67 4.67 -1.93
C ALA A 834 20.41 5.13 -1.17
N LEU A 835 20.54 6.01 -0.15
CA LEU A 835 19.40 6.62 0.54
C LEU A 835 18.76 7.81 -0.20
N ASP A 836 19.38 8.29 -1.28
CA ASP A 836 18.85 9.35 -2.15
C ASP A 836 18.52 8.85 -3.58
N SER A 837 18.76 7.56 -3.86
CA SER A 837 18.54 6.89 -5.15
C SER A 837 17.05 6.77 -5.50
N LYS A 838 16.52 7.79 -6.16
CA LYS A 838 15.10 7.93 -6.57
C LYS A 838 14.97 8.06 -8.10
N PRO A 839 13.89 7.53 -8.70
CA PRO A 839 13.64 7.71 -10.14
C PRO A 839 13.70 9.18 -10.56
N TYR A 840 14.39 9.44 -11.67
CA TYR A 840 14.60 10.78 -12.25
C TYR A 840 15.42 11.76 -11.39
N CYS A 841 15.96 11.33 -10.24
CA CYS A 841 16.92 12.09 -9.45
C CYS A 841 18.35 11.80 -9.94
N ASN A 842 19.13 12.85 -10.15
CA ASN A 842 20.56 12.81 -10.54
C ASN A 842 21.42 13.50 -9.47
N ASP A 843 21.09 13.28 -8.20
CA ASP A 843 21.83 13.83 -7.06
C ASP A 843 22.92 12.84 -6.65
N LEU A 844 24.18 13.28 -6.66
CA LEU A 844 25.35 12.48 -6.32
C LEU A 844 26.00 13.00 -5.05
N ILE A 845 26.36 12.12 -4.11
CA ILE A 845 27.10 12.51 -2.91
C ILE A 845 28.59 12.45 -3.25
N LEU A 846 29.14 13.59 -3.69
CA LEU A 846 30.48 13.69 -4.25
C LEU A 846 31.26 14.90 -3.73
N SER A 847 30.61 15.98 -3.28
CA SER A 847 31.25 17.25 -2.87
C SER A 847 32.36 17.05 -1.82
N ARG A 848 32.09 16.19 -0.83
CA ARG A 848 32.97 15.85 0.28
C ARG A 848 33.76 14.55 0.09
N ARG A 849 33.52 13.79 -0.97
CA ARG A 849 34.10 12.45 -1.18
C ARG A 849 35.48 12.53 -1.86
N LYS A 850 36.43 13.28 -1.30
CA LYS A 850 37.71 13.60 -1.97
C LYS A 850 38.81 12.53 -1.84
N GLY A 851 38.56 11.45 -1.08
CA GLY A 851 39.55 10.41 -0.80
C GLY A 851 40.07 9.66 -2.04
N PHE A 852 39.25 9.51 -3.08
CA PHE A 852 39.69 8.88 -4.33
C PHE A 852 40.67 9.76 -5.13
N CYS A 853 40.52 11.09 -5.10
CA CYS A 853 41.51 12.02 -5.67
C CYS A 853 42.84 11.96 -4.89
N LYS A 854 42.80 11.84 -3.57
CA LYS A 854 44.00 11.62 -2.75
C LYS A 854 44.69 10.29 -3.11
N LEU A 855 43.93 9.22 -3.36
CA LEU A 855 44.45 7.94 -3.84
C LEU A 855 45.04 8.03 -5.24
N ALA A 856 44.40 8.75 -6.16
CA ALA A 856 44.92 8.98 -7.50
C ALA A 856 46.30 9.66 -7.48
N LEU A 857 46.40 10.81 -6.79
CA LEU A 857 47.63 11.59 -6.65
C LEU A 857 48.78 10.77 -6.04
N LYS A 858 48.49 9.92 -5.04
CA LYS A 858 49.50 9.05 -4.41
C LYS A 858 50.06 7.95 -5.30
N ASN A 859 49.26 7.45 -6.25
CA ASN A 859 49.63 6.28 -7.06
C ASN A 859 49.85 6.60 -8.55
N GLY A 860 49.62 7.84 -8.99
CA GLY A 860 49.67 8.21 -10.42
C GLY A 860 48.54 7.58 -11.23
N ALA A 861 47.40 7.30 -10.60
CA ALA A 861 46.28 6.61 -11.24
C ALA A 861 45.30 7.62 -11.85
N SER A 862 45.11 7.56 -13.17
CA SER A 862 44.24 8.48 -13.91
C SER A 862 42.77 8.31 -13.48
N LEU A 863 42.04 9.40 -13.31
CA LEU A 863 40.63 9.37 -12.89
C LEU A 863 39.72 9.25 -14.11
N VAL A 864 38.76 8.33 -14.09
CA VAL A 864 37.77 8.17 -15.16
C VAL A 864 36.37 8.50 -14.61
N PRO A 865 35.69 9.55 -15.12
CA PRO A 865 34.30 9.82 -14.78
C PRO A 865 33.39 8.79 -15.47
N LEU A 866 32.38 8.30 -14.76
CA LEU A 866 31.44 7.32 -15.31
C LEU A 866 30.01 7.58 -14.81
N TYR A 867 29.06 7.62 -15.74
CA TYR A 867 27.64 7.75 -15.42
C TYR A 867 26.80 6.61 -16.02
N ASN A 868 25.95 6.01 -15.20
CA ASN A 868 25.07 4.89 -15.55
C ASN A 868 23.61 5.36 -15.61
N PHE A 869 23.18 5.73 -16.81
CA PHE A 869 21.82 6.20 -17.08
C PHE A 869 20.82 5.05 -16.90
N GLY A 870 19.80 5.28 -16.08
CA GLY A 870 18.73 4.31 -15.79
C GLY A 870 18.82 3.61 -14.43
N GLU A 871 19.98 3.61 -13.76
CA GLU A 871 20.19 2.87 -12.50
C GLU A 871 19.20 3.30 -11.39
N ASN A 872 18.97 4.61 -11.24
CA ASN A 872 17.99 5.15 -10.29
C ASN A 872 16.51 4.88 -10.68
N LYS A 873 16.22 4.38 -11.90
CA LYS A 873 14.87 3.98 -12.34
C LYS A 873 14.56 2.50 -11.99
N LEU A 874 15.54 1.73 -11.52
CA LEU A 874 15.36 0.29 -11.22
C LEU A 874 14.39 0.02 -10.05
N TYR A 875 14.21 0.97 -9.14
CA TYR A 875 13.32 0.87 -7.99
C TYR A 875 12.69 2.22 -7.63
N ASN A 876 11.48 2.18 -7.09
CA ASN A 876 10.83 3.32 -6.46
C ASN A 876 11.20 3.35 -4.96
N GLN A 877 12.05 4.28 -4.54
CA GLN A 877 12.34 4.51 -3.13
C GLN A 877 11.19 5.30 -2.45
N ILE A 878 10.85 4.95 -1.21
CA ILE A 878 9.85 5.70 -0.41
C ILE A 878 10.41 7.08 -0.04
N GLU A 879 9.56 8.11 -0.04
CA GLU A 879 9.90 9.48 0.36
C GLU A 879 10.58 9.51 1.75
N ASN A 880 11.86 9.87 1.78
CA ASN A 880 12.73 9.87 2.95
C ASN A 880 13.59 11.16 3.00
N GLU A 881 12.93 12.31 2.95
CA GLU A 881 13.56 13.64 2.95
C GLU A 881 14.57 13.80 4.10
N LYS A 882 15.67 14.52 3.86
CA LYS A 882 16.69 14.81 4.89
C LYS A 882 16.04 15.62 6.03
N GLY A 883 16.24 15.17 7.27
CA GLY A 883 15.54 15.68 8.45
C GLY A 883 14.26 14.91 8.85
N SER A 884 13.67 14.12 7.94
CA SER A 884 12.52 13.26 8.28
C SER A 884 12.88 12.17 9.30
N ARG A 885 11.89 11.72 10.09
CA ARG A 885 12.09 10.62 11.08
C ARG A 885 12.65 9.36 10.43
N LEU A 886 12.19 9.01 9.22
CA LEU A 886 12.68 7.86 8.45
C LEU A 886 14.15 8.05 8.06
N ARG A 887 14.52 9.20 7.49
CA ARG A 887 15.91 9.46 7.09
C ARG A 887 16.85 9.55 8.29
N ASN A 888 16.39 10.09 9.42
CA ASN A 888 17.18 10.14 10.66
C ASN A 888 17.43 8.72 11.20
N PHE A 889 16.43 7.83 11.18
CA PHE A 889 16.61 6.41 11.51
C PHE A 889 17.57 5.70 10.55
N GLN A 890 17.36 5.83 9.23
CA GLN A 890 18.23 5.24 8.20
C GLN A 890 19.67 5.73 8.31
N THR A 891 19.88 7.02 8.63
CA THR A 891 21.21 7.61 8.81
C THR A 891 21.87 7.11 10.09
N LYS A 892 21.14 7.00 11.21
CA LYS A 892 21.65 6.39 12.45
C LYS A 892 22.02 4.92 12.22
N PHE A 893 21.17 4.15 11.55
CA PHE A 893 21.45 2.75 11.19
C PHE A 893 22.70 2.61 10.31
N LYS A 894 22.84 3.45 9.27
CA LYS A 894 24.03 3.52 8.40
C LYS A 894 25.30 3.87 9.19
N ASN A 895 25.22 4.81 10.12
CA ASN A 895 26.36 5.20 10.94
C ASN A 895 26.80 4.09 11.92
N ILE A 896 25.90 3.18 12.31
CA ILE A 896 26.20 2.03 13.19
C ILE A 896 26.75 0.84 12.39
N THR A 897 26.16 0.53 11.23
CA THR A 897 26.44 -0.73 10.49
C THR A 897 27.29 -0.57 9.24
N GLY A 898 27.55 0.66 8.80
CA GLY A 898 28.17 0.98 7.51
C GLY A 898 27.25 0.78 6.29
N PHE A 899 26.12 0.09 6.45
CA PHE A 899 25.16 -0.22 5.39
C PHE A 899 23.91 0.65 5.49
N SER A 900 23.39 1.12 4.36
CA SER A 900 22.12 1.83 4.31
C SER A 900 20.97 0.87 4.09
N ALA A 901 19.86 1.08 4.79
CA ALA A 901 18.61 0.36 4.57
C ALA A 901 17.59 1.27 3.85
N PRO A 902 17.74 1.54 2.54
CA PRO A 902 16.70 2.21 1.78
C PRO A 902 15.42 1.35 1.80
N ILE A 903 14.25 1.98 1.93
CA ILE A 903 12.97 1.28 1.76
C ILE A 903 12.53 1.55 0.33
N PHE A 904 12.43 0.49 -0.47
CA PHE A 904 12.22 0.57 -1.91
C PHE A 904 11.19 -0.45 -2.40
N MET A 905 10.65 -0.19 -3.58
CA MET A 905 9.66 -1.01 -4.25
C MET A 905 10.02 -1.20 -5.72
N GLY A 906 10.14 -2.45 -6.12
CA GLY A 906 10.19 -2.87 -7.52
C GLY A 906 8.94 -3.64 -7.91
N ARG A 907 9.12 -4.66 -8.73
CA ARG A 907 8.10 -5.64 -9.10
C ARG A 907 8.25 -6.96 -8.35
N GLY A 908 7.22 -7.79 -8.40
CA GLY A 908 7.29 -9.21 -8.06
C GLY A 908 7.57 -10.09 -9.30
N ILE A 909 7.58 -11.41 -9.07
CA ILE A 909 7.70 -12.43 -10.12
C ILE A 909 6.39 -12.49 -10.93
N PHE A 910 5.25 -12.65 -10.25
CA PHE A 910 3.93 -12.87 -10.84
C PHE A 910 3.03 -11.63 -10.91
N GLN A 911 3.43 -10.52 -10.29
CA GLN A 911 2.79 -9.21 -10.47
C GLN A 911 3.84 -8.11 -10.50
N TYR A 912 3.56 -7.03 -11.22
CA TYR A 912 4.53 -6.00 -11.60
C TYR A 912 4.47 -4.74 -10.75
N THR A 913 3.64 -4.73 -9.71
CA THR A 913 3.33 -3.56 -8.88
C THR A 913 4.06 -3.49 -7.55
N LEU A 914 4.47 -4.63 -6.98
CA LEU A 914 4.97 -4.70 -5.60
C LEU A 914 6.00 -5.82 -5.43
N GLY A 915 7.28 -5.52 -5.23
CA GLY A 915 8.23 -6.56 -4.82
C GLY A 915 9.68 -6.14 -4.81
N ILE A 916 10.55 -7.13 -4.68
CA ILE A 916 12.01 -6.93 -4.55
C ILE A 916 12.76 -7.04 -5.89
N LEU A 917 12.12 -7.50 -6.97
CA LEU A 917 12.76 -7.53 -8.29
C LEU A 917 12.80 -6.10 -8.87
N PRO A 918 13.92 -5.64 -9.43
CA PRO A 918 13.98 -4.32 -10.05
C PRO A 918 13.08 -4.26 -11.28
N TYR A 919 12.62 -3.06 -11.62
CA TYR A 919 11.94 -2.82 -12.89
C TYR A 919 12.87 -3.15 -14.06
N ARG A 920 12.30 -3.66 -15.14
CA ARG A 920 13.02 -3.88 -16.40
C ARG A 920 13.17 -2.52 -17.09
N GLN A 921 14.29 -1.86 -16.87
CA GLN A 921 14.68 -0.59 -17.48
C GLN A 921 15.98 -0.81 -18.25
N GLU A 922 16.19 -0.03 -19.31
CA GLU A 922 17.46 -0.01 -20.02
C GLU A 922 18.54 0.68 -19.17
N LEU A 923 19.72 0.07 -19.06
CA LEU A 923 20.89 0.63 -18.39
C LEU A 923 21.96 1.00 -19.41
N ASN A 924 22.34 2.28 -19.47
CA ASN A 924 23.38 2.78 -20.36
C ASN A 924 24.53 3.36 -19.54
N THR A 925 25.61 2.61 -19.43
CA THR A 925 26.82 3.01 -18.71
C THR A 925 27.81 3.67 -19.66
N VAL A 926 28.09 4.95 -19.45
CA VAL A 926 29.04 5.74 -20.25
C VAL A 926 30.32 5.96 -19.47
N VAL A 927 31.44 5.45 -20.00
CA VAL A 927 32.79 5.63 -19.49
C VAL A 927 33.41 6.83 -20.20
N GLY A 928 33.73 7.87 -19.44
CA GLY A 928 34.29 9.12 -19.94
C GLY A 928 35.79 9.07 -20.25
N GLU A 929 36.33 10.23 -20.63
CA GLU A 929 37.75 10.42 -20.93
C GLU A 929 38.60 10.35 -19.64
N PRO A 930 39.79 9.73 -19.67
CA PRO A 930 40.67 9.69 -18.51
C PRO A 930 41.29 11.07 -18.22
N ILE A 931 41.12 11.54 -16.99
CA ILE A 931 41.84 12.68 -16.43
C ILE A 931 43.20 12.16 -15.96
N GLU A 932 44.26 12.60 -16.62
CA GLU A 932 45.61 12.21 -16.28
C GLU A 932 46.04 12.81 -14.93
N VAL A 933 46.72 11.99 -14.12
CA VAL A 933 47.14 12.36 -12.76
C VAL A 933 48.60 11.97 -12.59
N GLU A 934 49.45 12.97 -12.40
CA GLU A 934 50.86 12.74 -12.05
C GLU A 934 50.98 12.23 -10.61
N LYS A 935 51.93 11.32 -10.40
CA LYS A 935 52.19 10.73 -9.09
C LYS A 935 52.97 11.73 -8.23
N ILE A 936 52.41 12.09 -7.08
CA ILE A 936 53.12 12.87 -6.06
C ILE A 936 53.99 11.91 -5.26
N GLU A 937 55.30 12.04 -5.42
CA GLU A 937 56.30 11.27 -4.69
C GLU A 937 56.90 12.09 -3.52
N GLY A 938 57.43 11.40 -2.51
CA GLY A 938 58.14 12.02 -1.37
C GLY A 938 57.27 12.79 -0.35
N ARG A 939 55.99 13.08 -0.63
CA ARG A 939 55.09 13.80 0.28
C ARG A 939 53.63 13.36 0.18
N GLU A 940 52.83 13.74 1.17
CA GLU A 940 51.37 13.68 1.05
C GLU A 940 50.86 14.75 0.05
N PRO A 941 49.82 14.46 -0.75
CA PRO A 941 49.11 15.47 -1.52
C PRO A 941 48.47 16.53 -0.60
N THR A 942 48.57 17.80 -0.97
CA THR A 942 47.97 18.90 -0.20
C THR A 942 46.46 18.96 -0.38
N ILE A 943 45.78 19.72 0.49
CA ILE A 943 44.33 19.89 0.41
C ILE A 943 43.95 20.61 -0.90
N GLU A 944 44.79 21.54 -1.35
CA GLU A 944 44.65 22.34 -2.56
C GLU A 944 44.72 21.45 -3.81
N GLU A 945 45.72 20.59 -3.92
CA GLU A 945 45.89 19.63 -5.03
C GLU A 945 44.73 18.63 -5.10
N ILE A 946 44.31 18.11 -3.93
CA ILE A 946 43.16 17.22 -3.82
C ILE A 946 41.88 17.96 -4.27
N ASN A 947 41.72 19.23 -3.91
CA ASN A 947 40.56 20.04 -4.28
C ASN A 947 40.56 20.38 -5.79
N GLU A 948 41.71 20.70 -6.37
CA GLU A 948 41.85 21.01 -7.79
C GLU A 948 41.54 19.78 -8.65
N LEU A 949 42.12 18.63 -8.33
CA LEU A 949 41.82 17.37 -9.03
C LEU A 949 40.36 16.94 -8.85
N HIS A 950 39.80 17.11 -7.65
CA HIS A 950 38.39 16.84 -7.38
C HIS A 950 37.46 17.74 -8.19
N LYS A 951 37.81 19.02 -8.35
CA LYS A 951 37.09 19.96 -9.22
C LYS A 951 37.16 19.50 -10.69
N LYS A 952 38.35 19.23 -11.23
CA LYS A 952 38.54 18.70 -12.60
C LYS A 952 37.69 17.44 -12.84
N TYR A 953 37.63 16.53 -11.86
CA TYR A 953 36.79 15.34 -11.91
C TYR A 953 35.29 15.65 -11.95
N CYS A 954 34.82 16.59 -11.11
CA CYS A 954 33.43 17.00 -11.08
C CYS A 954 33.01 17.67 -12.40
N ASP A 955 33.86 18.57 -12.93
CA ASP A 955 33.62 19.28 -14.19
C ASP A 955 33.54 18.28 -15.37
N ALA A 956 34.44 17.29 -15.43
CA ALA A 956 34.43 16.24 -16.45
C ALA A 956 33.20 15.31 -16.33
N LEU A 957 32.76 14.97 -15.11
CA LEU A 957 31.54 14.18 -14.90
C LEU A 957 30.27 14.94 -15.29
N ILE A 958 30.22 16.25 -15.02
CA ILE A 958 29.11 17.12 -15.46
C ILE A 958 29.09 17.27 -16.98
N LYS A 959 30.25 17.42 -17.64
CA LYS A 959 30.39 17.40 -19.10
C LYS A 959 29.84 16.09 -19.68
N LEU A 960 30.37 14.95 -19.21
CA LEU A 960 29.96 13.61 -19.64
C LEU A 960 28.45 13.37 -19.50
N PHE A 961 27.86 13.80 -18.38
CA PHE A 961 26.42 13.74 -18.16
C PHE A 961 25.64 14.59 -19.16
N ASN A 962 26.02 15.87 -19.34
CA ASN A 962 25.31 16.79 -20.23
C ASN A 962 25.35 16.35 -21.70
N GLU A 963 26.47 15.82 -22.17
CA GLU A 963 26.64 15.31 -23.54
C GLU A 963 25.79 14.04 -23.83
N ASN A 964 25.36 13.32 -22.80
CA ASN A 964 24.71 12.01 -22.95
C ASN A 964 23.26 11.94 -22.41
N LYS A 965 22.82 12.91 -21.60
CA LYS A 965 21.52 12.84 -20.90
C LYS A 965 20.32 12.69 -21.84
N GLU A 966 20.29 13.46 -22.94
CA GLU A 966 19.20 13.43 -23.91
C GLU A 966 19.17 12.10 -24.69
N LYS A 967 20.36 11.62 -25.10
CA LYS A 967 20.55 10.33 -25.79
C LYS A 967 19.97 9.14 -25.02
N TYR A 968 19.96 9.20 -23.68
CA TYR A 968 19.45 8.13 -22.80
C TYR A 968 18.16 8.51 -22.05
N GLY A 969 17.36 9.42 -22.61
CA GLY A 969 15.98 9.68 -22.18
C GLY A 969 15.86 10.42 -20.84
N LEU A 970 16.73 11.39 -20.63
CA LEU A 970 16.52 12.50 -19.70
C LEU A 970 16.20 13.78 -20.49
N ASP A 971 15.60 14.76 -19.82
CA ASP A 971 15.27 16.06 -20.39
C ASP A 971 16.53 16.91 -20.64
N SER A 972 16.49 17.83 -21.61
CA SER A 972 17.58 18.79 -21.84
C SER A 972 17.75 19.75 -20.65
N GLU A 973 16.68 20.03 -19.90
CA GLU A 973 16.72 20.78 -18.64
C GLU A 973 17.29 19.98 -17.46
N ALA A 974 17.45 18.65 -17.57
CA ALA A 974 17.94 17.83 -16.48
C ALA A 974 19.40 18.19 -16.13
N LYS A 975 19.68 18.32 -14.82
CA LYS A 975 21.00 18.65 -14.27
C LYS A 975 21.51 17.52 -13.38
N LEU A 976 22.83 17.40 -13.33
CA LEU A 976 23.54 16.57 -12.36
C LEU A 976 23.87 17.42 -11.13
N ASN A 977 23.39 17.04 -9.95
CA ASN A 977 23.59 17.81 -8.74
C ASN A 977 24.67 17.14 -7.88
N ILE A 978 25.76 17.86 -7.60
CA ILE A 978 26.84 17.39 -6.72
C ILE A 978 26.58 17.87 -5.29
N LEU A 979 26.30 16.92 -4.39
CA LEU A 979 25.98 17.09 -2.97
C LEU A 979 27.14 16.70 -2.04
#